data_AF-A0A9W6NRF4-F1
#
_entry.id   AF-A0A9W6NRF4-F1
#
_cell.length_a   1.000
_cell.length_b   1.000
_cell.length_c   1.000
_cell.angle_alpha   90.00
_cell.angle_beta   90.00
_cell.angle_gamma   90.00
#
_symmetry.space_group_name_H-M   'P 1'
#
loop_
_entity.id
_entity.type
_entity.pdbx_description
1 polymer ?
#
loop_
_entity_poly.entity_id
_entity_poly.type
_entity_poly.pdbx_seq_one_letter_code
_entity_poly.pdbx_strand_id
1 'polypeptide(L)'
;MSDGDLFNSGTGVSSEPDFETAIRGYRRDQVDKYWTQSENEIAALKVENEEVWGQVQALASQVQDLQMELSELRRHAPGRGEVLSFRHLGPRVEQILALAEDQAADIRGNAVQEISGLRAEAERLLAEARSRASKANEDFELALAARRSEEERSVAHRRQSLDAEARAIEERAAQARAEGERIIAAAQAEAQRITQTTNAELEQARADAERHAHSVRTSAEQHAAAVKAEADRHAHAVRAAAEQETAGAKSHAAALIAQAQEQAATLAAQAKHEADTLAAQSQQTAAAVAVAAQEAAEAVAKRAEEHAATIAKQAQEAAAALIAQAEATAAEAAEQARLQLEADTTVAKQAADTEVAAHRETLQQQLAELRATHEAELAEQRAAAATEADSLRAAAAAEAETLRTTAATEAETLRTSAVTEADSLRAEAATHAESVRAEAATHADDLRTKAATEAETLRAEAKAKDDAARAAAEAARAAAEAETAEIRAAADQEAETFKARIAALEAEADSLRAAAADAETLRATAAEADSLRATAAEAETLKAKVATLEAEVAEAKSSAADAETTKADAETLKARIAALEAESSAAQAALELAKTEAAEALKAAEAKKPADAKPTEPKTDAVKTDGAKVDGVKVDGAKADGAKVEGAKVDGAKVENVEAKVTGNGGKPKAKPQPPTKPATAATTTASDATDPEPPAASEELTTATANGTR
;
A
#
# COMPACT_ATOMS: atom_id res chain seq x y z
N MET A 1 -0.31 -11.61 -2.16
CA MET A 1 0.69 -10.71 -1.56
C MET A 1 2.05 -11.19 -2.04
N SER A 2 2.69 -10.38 -2.89
CA SER A 2 4.13 -10.34 -3.19
C SER A 2 4.87 -11.68 -3.40
N ASP A 3 4.60 -12.31 -4.54
CA ASP A 3 5.51 -13.22 -5.25
C ASP A 3 5.88 -12.55 -6.57
N GLY A 4 7.09 -12.04 -6.67
CA GLY A 4 7.53 -11.32 -7.86
C GLY A 4 8.96 -10.84 -7.74
N ASP A 5 9.90 -11.73 -7.43
CA ASP A 5 11.33 -11.41 -7.57
C ASP A 5 12.23 -12.67 -7.68
N LEU A 6 11.75 -13.76 -8.29
CA LEU A 6 12.53 -15.01 -8.37
C LEU A 6 13.36 -15.20 -9.66
N PHE A 7 13.34 -14.27 -10.61
CA PHE A 7 14.16 -14.39 -11.82
C PHE A 7 14.69 -13.05 -12.31
N ASN A 8 15.65 -12.48 -11.56
CA ASN A 8 16.60 -11.51 -12.10
C ASN A 8 18.00 -12.13 -12.14
N SER A 9 18.20 -13.16 -12.98
CA SER A 9 19.51 -13.74 -13.27
C SER A 9 20.03 -13.21 -14.61
N GLY A 10 20.55 -11.99 -14.56
CA GLY A 10 21.02 -11.30 -15.75
C GLY A 10 22.00 -10.17 -15.45
N THR A 11 23.07 -10.46 -14.70
CA THR A 11 24.41 -9.83 -14.81
C THR A 11 25.27 -10.37 -13.68
N GLY A 12 26.54 -10.68 -13.96
CA GLY A 12 27.50 -11.12 -12.95
C GLY A 12 27.70 -10.00 -11.92
N VAL A 13 27.11 -10.19 -10.75
CA VAL A 13 27.33 -9.36 -9.56
C VAL A 13 27.73 -10.32 -8.45
N SER A 14 28.84 -10.00 -7.81
CA SER A 14 29.48 -10.69 -6.69
C SER A 14 28.45 -11.28 -5.72
N SER A 15 28.63 -12.53 -5.31
CA SER A 15 27.85 -13.18 -4.23
C SER A 15 28.15 -12.60 -2.83
N GLU A 16 28.69 -11.40 -2.76
CA GLU A 16 28.96 -10.68 -1.53
C GLU A 16 27.95 -9.54 -1.42
N PRO A 17 27.15 -9.49 -0.34
CA PRO A 17 26.24 -8.38 -0.10
C PRO A 17 27.05 -7.09 0.11
N ASP A 18 26.80 -6.09 -0.73
CA ASP A 18 27.42 -4.77 -0.62
C ASP A 18 26.70 -3.96 0.48
N PHE A 19 27.35 -3.75 1.62
CA PHE A 19 26.81 -2.98 2.74
C PHE A 19 27.29 -1.53 2.70
N GLU A 20 26.44 -0.56 3.05
CA GLU A 20 26.85 0.85 3.15
C GLU A 20 27.88 1.05 4.28
N THR A 21 29.01 1.72 3.99
CA THR A 21 30.02 2.10 4.99
C THR A 21 29.64 3.40 5.72
N ALA A 22 29.55 3.34 7.04
CA ALA A 22 29.46 4.47 7.97
C ALA A 22 30.85 4.83 8.55
N ILE A 23 30.92 5.92 9.33
CA ILE A 23 32.16 6.49 9.92
C ILE A 23 32.95 5.47 10.78
N ARG A 24 32.33 4.33 11.17
CA ARG A 24 32.98 3.21 11.87
C ARG A 24 32.60 1.85 11.28
N GLY A 25 32.83 1.65 9.98
CA GLY A 25 32.56 0.37 9.30
C GLY A 25 31.13 0.28 8.76
N TYR A 26 30.58 -0.91 8.52
CA TYR A 26 29.27 -1.08 7.88
C TYR A 26 28.09 -0.64 8.75
N ARG A 27 26.98 -0.24 8.12
CA ARG A 27 25.73 0.10 8.82
C ARG A 27 25.15 -1.13 9.52
N ARG A 28 25.19 -1.10 10.85
CA ARG A 28 24.72 -2.19 11.72
C ARG A 28 23.32 -2.68 11.39
N ASP A 29 22.37 -1.77 11.13
CA ASP A 29 20.98 -2.16 10.84
C ASP A 29 20.81 -2.94 9.53
N GLN A 30 21.69 -2.72 8.54
CA GLN A 30 21.68 -3.47 7.28
C GLN A 30 22.28 -4.86 7.46
N VAL A 31 23.37 -4.95 8.23
CA VAL A 31 24.03 -6.21 8.56
C VAL A 31 23.13 -7.09 9.44
N ASP A 32 22.48 -6.53 10.46
CA ASP A 32 21.58 -7.28 11.35
C ASP A 32 20.35 -7.84 10.60
N LYS A 33 19.81 -7.09 9.63
CA LYS A 33 18.72 -7.56 8.76
C LYS A 33 19.18 -8.68 7.83
N TYR A 34 20.33 -8.50 7.18
CA TYR A 34 20.89 -9.53 6.29
C TYR A 34 21.23 -10.81 7.06
N TRP A 35 21.77 -10.68 8.28
CA TRP A 35 22.06 -11.81 9.16
C TRP A 35 20.79 -12.58 9.52
N THR A 36 19.75 -11.86 9.97
CA THR A 36 18.46 -12.46 10.31
C THR A 36 17.82 -13.15 9.09
N GLN A 37 17.90 -12.53 7.92
CA GLN A 37 17.40 -13.11 6.67
C GLN A 37 18.18 -14.37 6.29
N SER A 38 19.51 -14.34 6.40
CA SER A 38 20.39 -15.48 6.10
C SER A 38 20.17 -16.63 7.09
N GLU A 39 19.97 -16.35 8.37
CA GLU A 39 19.63 -17.37 9.38
C GLU A 39 18.28 -18.04 9.07
N ASN A 40 17.28 -17.26 8.66
CA ASN A 40 15.98 -17.79 8.27
C ASN A 40 16.06 -18.64 6.99
N GLU A 41 16.87 -18.23 6.02
CA GLU A 41 17.09 -18.98 4.78
C GLU A 41 17.84 -20.30 5.05
N ILE A 42 18.87 -20.28 5.90
CA ILE A 42 19.56 -21.49 6.34
C ILE A 42 18.61 -22.42 7.09
N ALA A 43 17.71 -21.88 7.93
CA ALA A 43 16.72 -22.69 8.63
C ALA A 43 15.71 -23.32 7.65
N ALA A 44 15.23 -22.58 6.66
CA ALA A 44 14.35 -23.09 5.62
C ALA A 44 15.01 -24.19 4.78
N LEU A 45 16.25 -23.95 4.33
CA LEU A 45 17.02 -24.93 3.56
C LEU A 45 17.29 -26.22 4.34
N LYS A 46 17.43 -26.16 5.68
CA LYS A 46 17.56 -27.36 6.51
C LYS A 46 16.27 -28.18 6.54
N VAL A 47 15.13 -27.52 6.69
CA VAL A 47 13.82 -28.19 6.66
C VAL A 47 13.59 -28.83 5.29
N GLU A 48 13.88 -28.12 4.21
CA GLU A 48 13.80 -28.67 2.85
C GLU A 48 14.74 -29.87 2.66
N ASN A 49 15.97 -29.81 3.20
CA ASN A 49 16.89 -30.94 3.16
C ASN A 49 16.33 -32.16 3.91
N GLU A 50 15.76 -31.97 5.10
CA GLU A 50 15.12 -33.02 5.89
C GLU A 50 13.91 -33.63 5.16
N GLU A 51 13.09 -32.81 4.50
CA GLU A 51 11.98 -33.28 3.68
C GLU A 51 12.45 -34.10 2.47
N VAL A 52 13.48 -33.64 1.76
CA VAL A 52 14.07 -34.37 0.64
C VAL A 52 14.67 -35.70 1.10
N TRP A 53 15.34 -35.74 2.26
CA TRP A 53 15.81 -36.99 2.85
C TRP A 53 14.67 -37.94 3.22
N GLY A 54 13.56 -37.42 3.74
CA GLY A 54 12.35 -38.19 4.00
C GLY A 54 11.75 -38.79 2.72
N GLN A 55 11.70 -38.01 1.64
CA GLN A 55 11.25 -38.49 0.33
C GLN A 55 12.15 -39.59 -0.23
N VAL A 56 13.48 -39.44 -0.12
CA VAL A 56 14.44 -40.46 -0.55
C VAL A 56 14.26 -41.77 0.23
N GLN A 57 14.03 -41.69 1.55
CA GLN A 57 13.76 -42.88 2.37
C GLN A 57 12.43 -43.56 2.00
N ALA A 58 11.37 -42.80 1.77
CA ALA A 58 10.08 -43.33 1.35
C ALA A 58 10.15 -44.00 -0.04
N LEU A 59 10.91 -43.41 -0.98
CA LEU A 59 11.11 -44.01 -2.29
C LEU A 59 11.95 -45.28 -2.19
N ALA A 60 12.93 -45.33 -1.28
CA ALA A 60 13.72 -46.53 -1.01
C ALA A 60 12.88 -47.68 -0.45
N SER A 61 11.91 -47.41 0.45
CA SER A 61 11.00 -48.45 0.95
C SER A 61 10.05 -48.95 -0.14
N GLN A 62 9.51 -48.06 -0.98
CA GLN A 62 8.66 -48.46 -2.12
C GLN A 62 9.39 -49.38 -3.11
N VAL A 63 10.68 -49.12 -3.37
CA VAL A 63 11.49 -49.99 -4.22
C VAL A 63 11.69 -51.36 -3.58
N GLN A 64 11.85 -51.44 -2.26
CA GLN A 64 11.95 -52.72 -1.54
C GLN A 64 10.64 -53.51 -1.58
N ASP A 65 9.49 -52.84 -1.39
CA ASP A 65 8.17 -53.47 -1.45
C ASP A 65 7.87 -54.01 -2.86
N LEU A 66 8.12 -53.22 -3.91
CA LEU A 66 7.96 -53.66 -5.30
C LEU A 66 8.91 -54.83 -5.65
N GLN A 67 10.11 -54.86 -5.08
CA GLN A 67 11.02 -56.00 -5.24
C GLN A 67 10.48 -57.27 -4.56
N MET A 68 9.84 -57.15 -3.39
CA MET A 68 9.17 -58.27 -2.74
C MET A 68 7.96 -58.75 -3.53
N GLU A 69 7.09 -57.84 -3.99
CA GLU A 69 5.92 -58.18 -4.81
C GLU A 69 6.30 -58.89 -6.12
N LEU A 70 7.34 -58.42 -6.81
CA LEU A 70 7.88 -59.10 -8.00
C LEU A 70 8.41 -60.50 -7.68
N SER A 71 8.99 -60.69 -6.49
CA SER A 71 9.48 -62.00 -6.06
C SER A 71 8.32 -62.95 -5.67
N GLU A 72 7.23 -62.42 -5.13
CA GLU A 72 6.03 -63.18 -4.79
C GLU A 72 5.22 -63.55 -6.03
N LEU A 73 5.02 -62.62 -6.98
CA LEU A 73 4.34 -62.90 -8.25
C LEU A 73 5.09 -63.95 -9.08
N ARG A 74 6.42 -63.98 -9.01
CA ARG A 74 7.24 -65.03 -9.63
C ARG A 74 7.09 -66.40 -8.94
N ARG A 75 6.77 -66.44 -7.64
CA ARG A 75 6.50 -67.69 -6.91
C ARG A 75 5.07 -68.20 -7.09
N HIS A 76 4.10 -67.31 -7.34
CA HIS A 76 2.67 -67.63 -7.42
C HIS A 76 2.12 -67.80 -8.84
N ALA A 77 2.95 -67.83 -9.88
CA ALA A 77 2.49 -68.14 -11.23
C ALA A 77 2.28 -69.65 -11.42
N PRO A 78 1.04 -70.18 -11.52
CA PRO A 78 0.81 -71.57 -11.86
C PRO A 78 1.16 -71.84 -13.34
N GLY A 79 1.71 -73.01 -13.62
CA GLY A 79 2.09 -73.46 -14.96
C GLY A 79 0.92 -73.37 -15.95
N ARG A 80 1.08 -72.55 -17.00
CA ARG A 80 0.21 -72.56 -18.17
C ARG A 80 0.61 -73.73 -19.07
N GLY A 81 -0.29 -74.69 -19.23
CA GLY A 81 -0.20 -75.64 -20.34
C GLY A 81 -0.89 -76.96 -20.05
N GLU A 82 -2.21 -77.00 -20.11
CA GLU A 82 -2.95 -78.21 -20.50
C GLU A 82 -4.36 -77.80 -20.96
N VAL A 83 -4.54 -77.71 -22.28
CA VAL A 83 -5.86 -77.62 -22.89
C VAL A 83 -6.43 -79.03 -22.88
N LEU A 84 -7.35 -79.30 -21.96
CA LEU A 84 -8.05 -80.59 -21.88
C LEU A 84 -8.97 -80.72 -23.11
N SER A 85 -8.65 -81.64 -24.03
CA SER A 85 -9.48 -81.91 -25.22
C SER A 85 -10.59 -82.93 -24.90
N PHE A 86 -11.86 -82.52 -24.96
CA PHE A 86 -13.03 -83.34 -24.64
C PHE A 86 -13.61 -84.10 -25.86
N ARG A 87 -12.76 -84.78 -26.64
CA ARG A 87 -13.17 -85.50 -27.88
C ARG A 87 -13.87 -86.85 -27.67
N HIS A 88 -14.36 -87.13 -26.46
CA HIS A 88 -14.96 -88.43 -26.10
C HIS A 88 -16.33 -88.34 -25.42
N LEU A 89 -16.94 -87.14 -25.36
CA LEU A 89 -18.34 -87.01 -24.96
C LEU A 89 -19.15 -86.97 -26.27
N GLY A 90 -19.98 -87.99 -26.53
CA GLY A 90 -20.60 -88.25 -27.84
C GLY A 90 -21.38 -87.08 -28.51
N PRO A 91 -21.94 -87.29 -29.71
CA PRO A 91 -22.35 -86.22 -30.65
C PRO A 91 -23.24 -85.10 -30.09
N ARG A 92 -24.07 -85.42 -29.09
CA ARG A 92 -24.97 -84.46 -28.43
C ARG A 92 -24.23 -83.49 -27.51
N VAL A 93 -23.14 -83.92 -26.87
CA VAL A 93 -22.35 -83.05 -25.99
C VAL A 93 -21.43 -82.14 -26.80
N GLU A 94 -20.89 -82.62 -27.92
CA GLU A 94 -20.16 -81.76 -28.87
C GLU A 94 -21.05 -80.63 -29.41
N GLN A 95 -22.33 -80.91 -29.71
CA GLN A 95 -23.27 -79.86 -30.16
C GLN A 95 -23.59 -78.84 -29.05
N ILE A 96 -23.75 -79.28 -27.80
CA ILE A 96 -23.97 -78.37 -26.66
C ILE A 96 -22.73 -77.51 -26.40
N LEU A 97 -21.53 -78.10 -26.49
CA LEU A 97 -20.28 -77.37 -26.34
C LEU A 97 -20.04 -76.39 -27.49
N ALA A 98 -20.37 -76.76 -28.74
CA ALA A 98 -20.29 -75.86 -29.88
C ALA A 98 -21.26 -74.67 -29.74
N LEU A 99 -22.51 -74.91 -29.34
CA LEU A 99 -23.49 -73.85 -29.08
C LEU A 99 -23.04 -72.94 -27.92
N ALA A 100 -22.48 -73.52 -26.86
CA ALA A 100 -21.93 -72.77 -25.74
C ALA A 100 -20.68 -71.96 -26.15
N GLU A 101 -19.85 -72.48 -27.06
CA GLU A 101 -18.68 -71.79 -27.60
C GLU A 101 -19.08 -70.62 -28.51
N ASP A 102 -20.12 -70.81 -29.35
CA ASP A 102 -20.74 -69.76 -30.17
C ASP A 102 -21.39 -68.68 -29.29
N GLN A 103 -22.19 -69.07 -28.28
CA GLN A 103 -22.75 -68.12 -27.31
C GLN A 103 -21.66 -67.37 -26.54
N ALA A 104 -20.59 -68.04 -26.14
CA ALA A 104 -19.46 -67.39 -25.49
C ALA A 104 -18.70 -66.47 -26.47
N ALA A 105 -18.64 -66.79 -27.75
CA ALA A 105 -18.08 -65.93 -28.78
C ALA A 105 -18.93 -64.67 -28.99
N ASP A 106 -20.26 -64.79 -29.01
CA ASP A 106 -21.19 -63.66 -29.11
C ASP A 106 -21.14 -62.76 -27.88
N ILE A 107 -21.14 -63.34 -26.67
CA ILE A 107 -20.99 -62.56 -25.42
C ILE A 107 -19.65 -61.83 -25.42
N ARG A 108 -18.55 -62.48 -25.82
CA ARG A 108 -17.24 -61.83 -25.94
C ARG A 108 -17.25 -60.73 -27.01
N GLY A 109 -17.89 -60.96 -28.16
CA GLY A 109 -18.02 -59.98 -29.23
C GLY A 109 -18.78 -58.73 -28.78
N ASN A 110 -19.93 -58.92 -28.12
CA ASN A 110 -20.73 -57.83 -27.56
C ASN A 110 -19.98 -57.09 -26.46
N ALA A 111 -19.33 -57.81 -25.52
CA ALA A 111 -18.53 -57.17 -24.47
C ALA A 111 -17.35 -56.37 -25.04
N VAL A 112 -16.68 -56.86 -26.09
CA VAL A 112 -15.61 -56.11 -26.77
C VAL A 112 -16.16 -54.85 -27.44
N GLN A 113 -17.33 -54.94 -28.08
CA GLN A 113 -17.98 -53.77 -28.68
C GLN A 113 -18.40 -52.74 -27.63
N GLU A 114 -19.05 -53.15 -26.54
CA GLU A 114 -19.44 -52.26 -25.44
C GLU A 114 -18.23 -51.59 -24.78
N ILE A 115 -17.17 -52.36 -24.48
CA ILE A 115 -15.92 -51.80 -23.91
C ILE A 115 -15.28 -50.82 -24.90
N SER A 116 -15.30 -51.11 -26.20
CA SER A 116 -14.78 -50.20 -27.21
C SER A 116 -15.61 -48.91 -27.32
N GLY A 117 -16.93 -49.00 -27.19
CA GLY A 117 -17.84 -47.85 -27.15
C GLY A 117 -17.62 -46.97 -25.92
N LEU A 118 -17.55 -47.58 -24.73
CA LEU A 118 -17.27 -46.87 -23.48
C LEU A 118 -15.88 -46.22 -23.50
N ARG A 119 -14.87 -46.87 -24.09
CA ARG A 119 -13.53 -46.28 -24.28
C ARG A 119 -13.57 -45.08 -25.22
N ALA A 120 -14.26 -45.19 -26.35
CA ALA A 120 -14.41 -44.08 -27.29
C ALA A 120 -15.15 -42.89 -26.67
N GLU A 121 -16.17 -43.14 -25.85
CA GLU A 121 -16.88 -42.09 -25.11
C GLU A 121 -15.99 -41.44 -24.04
N ALA A 122 -15.24 -42.24 -23.26
CA ALA A 122 -14.29 -41.74 -22.28
C ALA A 122 -13.17 -40.90 -22.94
N GLU A 123 -12.64 -41.34 -24.08
CA GLU A 123 -11.67 -40.57 -24.86
C GLU A 123 -12.26 -39.24 -25.36
N ARG A 124 -13.52 -39.25 -25.82
CA ARG A 124 -14.23 -38.02 -26.23
C ARG A 124 -14.39 -37.05 -25.06
N LEU A 125 -14.83 -37.53 -23.90
CA LEU A 125 -14.99 -36.72 -22.69
C LEU A 125 -13.64 -36.17 -22.20
N LEU A 126 -12.57 -36.96 -22.24
CA LEU A 126 -11.23 -36.49 -21.91
C LEU A 126 -10.73 -35.43 -22.90
N ALA A 127 -10.97 -35.62 -24.20
CA ALA A 127 -10.61 -34.63 -25.21
C ALA A 127 -11.37 -33.31 -25.01
N GLU A 128 -12.67 -33.38 -24.70
CA GLU A 128 -13.49 -32.22 -24.40
C GLU A 128 -13.06 -31.50 -23.12
N ALA A 129 -12.79 -32.24 -22.04
CA ALA A 129 -12.27 -31.70 -20.79
C ALA A 129 -10.91 -31.01 -20.98
N ARG A 130 -10.00 -31.62 -21.76
CA ARG A 130 -8.71 -31.01 -22.12
C ARG A 130 -8.87 -29.74 -22.94
N SER A 131 -9.78 -29.71 -23.91
CA SER A 131 -10.06 -28.51 -24.71
C SER A 131 -10.63 -27.38 -23.84
N ARG A 132 -11.56 -27.70 -22.92
CA ARG A 132 -12.09 -26.73 -21.95
C ARG A 132 -11.01 -26.20 -21.02
N ALA A 133 -10.12 -27.05 -20.52
CA ALA A 133 -8.98 -26.64 -19.70
C ALA A 133 -7.99 -25.74 -20.45
N SER A 134 -7.67 -26.05 -21.72
CA SER A 134 -6.82 -25.19 -22.57
C SER A 134 -7.42 -23.80 -22.73
N LYS A 135 -8.71 -23.73 -23.08
CA LYS A 135 -9.42 -22.44 -23.22
C LYS A 135 -9.46 -21.65 -21.92
N ALA A 136 -9.74 -22.31 -20.79
CA ALA A 136 -9.73 -21.65 -19.49
C ALA A 136 -8.34 -21.10 -19.12
N ASN A 137 -7.26 -21.81 -19.47
CA ASN A 137 -5.90 -21.31 -19.27
C ASN A 137 -5.59 -20.12 -20.19
N GLU A 138 -5.97 -20.17 -21.46
CA GLU A 138 -5.81 -19.05 -22.41
C GLU A 138 -6.57 -17.80 -21.95
N ASP A 139 -7.83 -17.97 -21.53
CA ASP A 139 -8.64 -16.88 -20.98
C ASP A 139 -8.02 -16.29 -19.70
N PHE A 140 -7.47 -17.15 -18.84
CA PHE A 140 -6.76 -16.72 -17.62
C PHE A 140 -5.47 -15.94 -17.95
N GLU A 141 -4.67 -16.42 -18.91
CA GLU A 141 -3.46 -15.72 -19.36
C GLU A 141 -3.78 -14.36 -19.97
N LEU A 142 -4.83 -14.28 -20.79
CA LEU A 142 -5.32 -13.02 -21.35
C LEU A 142 -5.80 -12.06 -20.25
N ALA A 143 -6.57 -12.54 -19.27
CA ALA A 143 -7.02 -11.74 -18.14
C ALA A 143 -5.85 -11.24 -17.28
N LEU A 144 -4.84 -12.08 -17.06
CA LEU A 144 -3.63 -11.72 -16.33
C LEU A 144 -2.80 -10.68 -17.09
N ALA A 145 -2.64 -10.84 -18.41
CA ALA A 145 -1.94 -9.88 -19.26
C ALA A 145 -2.67 -8.52 -19.29
N ALA A 146 -4.00 -8.53 -19.38
CA ALA A 146 -4.81 -7.32 -19.32
C ALA A 146 -4.65 -6.60 -17.98
N ARG A 147 -4.73 -7.33 -16.87
CA ARG A 147 -4.54 -6.78 -15.52
C ARG A 147 -3.14 -6.21 -15.31
N ARG A 148 -2.09 -6.91 -15.78
CA ARG A 148 -0.71 -6.39 -15.72
C ARG A 148 -0.56 -5.10 -16.52
N SER A 149 -1.12 -5.04 -17.72
CA SER A 149 -1.07 -3.85 -18.56
C SER A 149 -1.84 -2.67 -17.95
N GLU A 150 -2.96 -2.92 -17.28
CA GLU A 150 -3.70 -1.89 -16.54
C GLU A 150 -2.91 -1.37 -15.33
N GLU A 151 -2.29 -2.26 -14.56
CA GLU A 151 -1.45 -1.87 -13.43
C GLU A 151 -0.22 -1.07 -13.90
N GLU A 152 0.43 -1.49 -14.98
CA GLU A 152 1.53 -0.74 -15.61
C GLU A 152 1.09 0.67 -16.05
N ARG A 153 -0.11 0.80 -16.64
CA ARG A 153 -0.67 2.12 -16.99
C ARG A 153 -0.96 2.96 -15.74
N SER A 154 -1.51 2.36 -14.68
CA SER A 154 -1.79 3.03 -13.42
C SER A 154 -0.50 3.55 -12.76
N VAL A 155 0.53 2.70 -12.69
CA VAL A 155 1.85 3.06 -12.16
C VAL A 155 2.52 4.12 -13.02
N ALA A 156 2.45 4.00 -14.35
CA ALA A 156 2.99 5.00 -15.28
C ALA A 156 2.28 6.35 -15.12
N HIS A 157 0.95 6.36 -14.98
CA HIS A 157 0.18 7.57 -14.74
C HIS A 157 0.54 8.21 -13.39
N ARG A 158 0.62 7.40 -12.32
CA ARG A 158 1.02 7.90 -10.99
C ARG A 158 2.43 8.47 -11.02
N ARG A 159 3.37 7.81 -11.69
CA ARG A 159 4.73 8.31 -11.89
C ARG A 159 4.76 9.61 -12.67
N GLN A 160 4.00 9.72 -13.76
CA GLN A 160 3.90 10.95 -14.54
C GLN A 160 3.31 12.11 -13.73
N SER A 161 2.30 11.85 -12.88
CA SER A 161 1.74 12.85 -11.97
C SER A 161 2.78 13.33 -10.96
N LEU A 162 3.50 12.40 -10.32
CA LEU A 162 4.56 12.72 -9.37
C LEU A 162 5.72 13.48 -10.02
N ASP A 163 6.12 13.08 -11.23
CA ASP A 163 7.17 13.78 -12.00
C ASP A 163 6.71 15.20 -12.39
N ALA A 164 5.43 15.39 -12.74
CA ALA A 164 4.88 16.71 -13.03
C ALA A 164 4.79 17.60 -11.78
N GLU A 165 4.39 17.04 -10.64
CA GLU A 165 4.37 17.72 -9.35
C GLU A 165 5.79 18.10 -8.90
N ALA A 166 6.76 17.19 -9.04
CA ALA A 166 8.16 17.45 -8.73
C ALA A 166 8.72 18.59 -9.58
N ARG A 167 8.46 18.58 -10.90
CA ARG A 167 8.85 19.69 -11.79
C ARG A 167 8.21 21.01 -11.39
N ALA A 168 6.91 21.01 -11.05
CA ALA A 168 6.23 22.21 -10.60
C ALA A 168 6.81 22.76 -9.28
N ILE A 169 7.23 21.89 -8.36
CA ILE A 169 7.92 22.28 -7.13
C ILE A 169 9.30 22.87 -7.45
N GLU A 170 10.07 22.24 -8.34
CA GLU A 170 11.39 22.72 -8.76
C GLU A 170 11.29 24.10 -9.44
N GLU A 171 10.31 24.31 -10.31
CA GLU A 171 10.05 25.59 -10.96
C GLU A 171 9.67 26.67 -9.95
N ARG A 172 8.76 26.38 -9.00
CA ARG A 172 8.40 27.33 -7.92
C ARG A 172 9.61 27.67 -7.04
N ALA A 173 10.44 26.68 -6.71
CA ALA A 173 11.66 26.89 -5.95
C ALA A 173 12.68 27.73 -6.73
N ALA A 174 12.82 27.52 -8.05
CA ALA A 174 13.68 28.33 -8.90
C ALA A 174 13.16 29.77 -9.03
N GLN A 175 11.85 29.97 -9.16
CA GLN A 175 11.22 31.29 -9.19
C GLN A 175 11.43 32.03 -7.87
N ALA A 176 11.20 31.38 -6.73
CA ALA A 176 11.42 31.96 -5.41
C ALA A 176 12.89 32.35 -5.19
N ARG A 177 13.85 31.52 -5.64
CA ARG A 177 15.28 31.86 -5.61
C ARG A 177 15.60 33.07 -6.48
N ALA A 178 15.09 33.10 -7.72
CA ALA A 178 15.31 34.22 -8.63
C ALA A 178 14.67 35.53 -8.11
N GLU A 179 13.51 35.46 -7.46
CA GLU A 179 12.88 36.60 -6.80
C GLU A 179 13.70 37.07 -5.59
N GLY A 180 14.18 36.15 -4.76
CA GLY A 180 15.09 36.47 -3.64
C GLY A 180 16.37 37.15 -4.12
N GLU A 181 17.00 36.63 -5.17
CA GLU A 181 18.19 37.24 -5.79
C GLU A 181 17.89 38.64 -6.34
N ARG A 182 16.72 38.87 -6.96
CA ARG A 182 16.29 40.19 -7.43
C ARG A 182 16.10 41.17 -6.27
N ILE A 183 15.48 40.75 -5.16
CA ILE A 183 15.28 41.59 -3.98
C ILE A 183 16.63 41.95 -3.36
N ILE A 184 17.55 40.99 -3.22
CA ILE A 184 18.90 41.25 -2.70
C ILE A 184 19.66 42.21 -3.63
N ALA A 185 19.62 42.00 -4.94
CA ALA A 185 20.27 42.89 -5.91
C ALA A 185 19.67 44.31 -5.87
N ALA A 186 18.35 44.43 -5.76
CA ALA A 186 17.67 45.72 -5.62
C ALA A 186 18.04 46.41 -4.30
N ALA A 187 18.06 45.69 -3.18
CA ALA A 187 18.47 46.23 -1.89
C ALA A 187 19.95 46.67 -1.88
N GLN A 188 20.84 45.92 -2.55
CA GLN A 188 22.24 46.30 -2.72
C GLN A 188 22.41 47.54 -3.58
N ALA A 189 21.69 47.63 -4.72
CA ALA A 189 21.71 48.81 -5.58
C ALA A 189 21.17 50.04 -4.85
N GLU A 190 20.12 49.87 -4.06
CA GLU A 190 19.52 50.91 -3.22
C GLU A 190 20.49 51.39 -2.13
N ALA A 191 21.12 50.46 -1.40
CA ALA A 191 22.12 50.79 -0.39
C ALA A 191 23.35 51.51 -0.99
N GLN A 192 23.79 51.09 -2.19
CA GLN A 192 24.84 51.79 -2.94
C GLN A 192 24.40 53.19 -3.34
N ARG A 193 23.16 53.35 -3.82
CA ARG A 193 22.62 54.66 -4.19
C ARG A 193 22.54 55.59 -2.98
N ILE A 194 22.02 55.12 -1.85
CA ILE A 194 21.98 55.89 -0.60
C ILE A 194 23.39 56.29 -0.17
N THR A 195 24.35 55.35 -0.23
CA THR A 195 25.75 55.64 0.12
C THR A 195 26.38 56.67 -0.82
N GLN A 196 26.08 56.60 -2.12
CA GLN A 196 26.57 57.57 -3.10
C GLN A 196 25.95 58.95 -2.88
N THR A 197 24.63 59.02 -2.63
CA THR A 197 23.94 60.29 -2.37
C THR A 197 24.41 60.91 -1.06
N THR A 198 24.55 60.13 0.02
CA THR A 198 25.04 60.66 1.30
C THR A 198 26.49 61.11 1.20
N ASN A 199 27.35 60.40 0.48
CA ASN A 199 28.73 60.84 0.23
C ASN A 199 28.76 62.13 -0.61
N ALA A 200 27.91 62.25 -1.64
CA ALA A 200 27.84 63.45 -2.45
C ALA A 200 27.33 64.66 -1.64
N GLU A 201 26.29 64.47 -0.82
CA GLU A 201 25.77 65.50 0.10
C GLU A 201 26.82 65.90 1.14
N LEU A 202 27.58 64.94 1.67
CA LEU A 202 28.62 65.20 2.65
C LEU A 202 29.82 65.94 2.04
N GLU A 203 30.22 65.61 0.82
CA GLU A 203 31.24 66.35 0.07
C GLU A 203 30.75 67.76 -0.29
N GLN A 204 29.47 67.92 -0.67
CA GLN A 204 28.89 69.24 -0.90
C GLN A 204 28.85 70.08 0.38
N ALA A 205 28.40 69.51 1.50
CA ALA A 205 28.39 70.19 2.79
C ALA A 205 29.81 70.59 3.24
N ARG A 206 30.81 69.73 3.00
CA ARG A 206 32.23 70.06 3.23
C ARG A 206 32.69 71.21 2.35
N ALA A 207 32.40 71.19 1.05
CA ALA A 207 32.75 72.27 0.14
C ALA A 207 32.06 73.60 0.52
N ASP A 208 30.81 73.56 0.98
CA ASP A 208 30.08 74.73 1.46
C ASP A 208 30.69 75.28 2.75
N ALA A 209 31.02 74.41 3.70
CA ALA A 209 31.70 74.78 4.93
C ALA A 209 33.09 75.38 4.67
N GLU A 210 33.87 74.82 3.73
CA GLU A 210 35.17 75.35 3.31
C GLU A 210 35.03 76.72 2.64
N ARG A 211 34.06 76.88 1.73
CA ARG A 211 33.76 78.18 1.10
C ARG A 211 33.37 79.22 2.14
N HIS A 212 32.53 78.87 3.11
CA HIS A 212 32.12 79.77 4.17
C HIS A 212 33.30 80.14 5.08
N ALA A 213 34.10 79.15 5.51
CA ALA A 213 35.30 79.37 6.30
C ALA A 213 36.31 80.28 5.57
N HIS A 214 36.49 80.09 4.25
CA HIS A 214 37.35 80.94 3.43
C HIS A 214 36.80 82.37 3.31
N SER A 215 35.48 82.53 3.11
CA SER A 215 34.82 83.84 3.09
C SER A 215 34.98 84.57 4.41
N VAL A 216 34.76 83.90 5.54
CA VAL A 216 34.93 84.47 6.88
C VAL A 216 36.39 84.86 7.12
N ARG A 217 37.35 84.02 6.73
CA ARG A 217 38.78 84.34 6.81
C ARG A 217 39.13 85.58 5.99
N THR A 218 38.69 85.64 4.73
CA THR A 218 38.94 86.77 3.84
C THR A 218 38.31 88.05 4.38
N SER A 219 37.07 87.99 4.88
CA SER A 219 36.41 89.13 5.52
C SER A 219 37.15 89.59 6.76
N ALA A 220 37.61 88.65 7.61
CA ALA A 220 38.40 88.97 8.80
C ALA A 220 39.75 89.61 8.45
N GLU A 221 40.44 89.12 7.41
CA GLU A 221 41.67 89.70 6.88
C GLU A 221 41.43 91.12 6.33
N GLN A 222 40.34 91.33 5.59
CA GLN A 222 39.95 92.65 5.10
C GLN A 222 39.63 93.62 6.24
N HIS A 223 38.89 93.19 7.26
CA HIS A 223 38.62 93.99 8.44
C HIS A 223 39.90 94.33 9.21
N ALA A 224 40.79 93.35 9.41
CA ALA A 224 42.08 93.58 10.05
C ALA A 224 42.95 94.58 9.27
N ALA A 225 42.98 94.47 7.94
CA ALA A 225 43.69 95.40 7.06
C ALA A 225 43.07 96.81 7.10
N ALA A 226 41.74 96.93 7.12
CA ALA A 226 41.03 98.21 7.24
C ALA A 226 41.32 98.90 8.57
N VAL A 227 41.22 98.17 9.69
CA VAL A 227 41.55 98.68 11.04
C VAL A 227 43.01 99.12 11.10
N LYS A 228 43.93 98.35 10.51
CA LYS A 228 45.34 98.73 10.43
C LYS A 228 45.54 100.01 9.62
N ALA A 229 44.92 100.12 8.45
CA ALA A 229 45.01 101.31 7.61
C ALA A 229 44.41 102.55 8.29
N GLU A 230 43.33 102.39 9.05
CA GLU A 230 42.72 103.45 9.84
C GLU A 230 43.62 103.87 11.02
N ALA A 231 44.22 102.91 11.72
CA ALA A 231 45.24 103.18 12.75
C ALA A 231 46.45 103.93 12.17
N ASP A 232 46.94 103.54 10.99
CA ASP A 232 48.04 104.23 10.30
C ASP A 232 47.64 105.66 9.91
N ARG A 233 46.42 105.88 9.39
CA ARG A 233 45.88 107.22 9.11
C ARG A 233 45.79 108.08 10.37
N HIS A 234 45.29 107.54 11.47
CA HIS A 234 45.26 108.24 12.75
C HIS A 234 46.67 108.58 13.23
N ALA A 235 47.62 107.64 13.15
CA ALA A 235 49.01 107.88 13.53
C ALA A 235 49.69 108.94 12.64
N HIS A 236 49.34 109.01 11.36
CA HIS A 236 49.80 110.08 10.46
C HIS A 236 49.14 111.42 10.77
N ALA A 237 47.83 111.46 11.02
CA ALA A 237 47.11 112.69 11.37
C ALA A 237 47.63 113.29 12.69
N VAL A 238 47.85 112.46 13.71
CA VAL A 238 48.45 112.90 14.99
C VAL A 238 49.86 113.44 14.79
N ARG A 239 50.69 112.79 13.97
CA ARG A 239 52.04 113.29 13.64
C ARG A 239 51.98 114.63 12.88
N ALA A 240 51.10 114.76 11.90
CA ALA A 240 50.93 116.00 11.15
C ALA A 240 50.41 117.15 12.04
N ALA A 241 49.47 116.87 12.95
CA ALA A 241 48.99 117.84 13.93
C ALA A 241 50.12 118.27 14.88
N ALA A 242 50.93 117.34 15.38
CA ALA A 242 52.09 117.65 16.21
C ALA A 242 53.16 118.47 15.45
N GLU A 243 53.40 118.18 14.16
CA GLU A 243 54.26 118.99 13.30
C GLU A 243 53.71 120.40 13.08
N GLN A 244 52.40 120.53 12.88
CA GLN A 244 51.73 121.83 12.74
C GLN A 244 51.80 122.64 14.03
N GLU A 245 51.55 122.03 15.19
CA GLU A 245 51.68 122.69 16.50
C GLU A 245 53.11 123.11 16.79
N THR A 246 54.09 122.25 16.49
CA THR A 246 55.52 122.62 16.67
C THR A 246 55.96 123.70 15.70
N ALA A 247 55.47 123.73 14.46
CA ALA A 247 55.69 124.83 13.52
C ALA A 247 55.01 126.12 13.99
N GLY A 248 53.79 126.03 14.51
CA GLY A 248 53.06 127.13 15.14
C GLY A 248 53.84 127.71 16.32
N ALA A 249 54.30 126.87 17.24
CA ALA A 249 55.13 127.27 18.38
C ALA A 249 56.45 127.93 17.94
N LYS A 250 57.13 127.39 16.92
CA LYS A 250 58.34 128.01 16.34
C LYS A 250 58.05 129.39 15.73
N SER A 251 56.94 129.53 14.99
CA SER A 251 56.56 130.81 14.40
C SER A 251 56.20 131.85 15.47
N HIS A 252 55.54 131.43 16.55
CA HIS A 252 55.21 132.29 17.68
C HIS A 252 56.47 132.73 18.44
N ALA A 253 57.41 131.81 18.70
CA ALA A 253 58.71 132.13 19.27
C ALA A 253 59.51 133.11 18.39
N ALA A 254 59.52 132.90 17.07
CA ALA A 254 60.17 133.82 16.13
C ALA A 254 59.52 135.21 16.11
N ALA A 255 58.19 135.29 16.21
CA ALA A 255 57.47 136.56 16.30
C ALA A 255 57.77 137.31 17.60
N LEU A 256 57.85 136.61 18.74
CA LEU A 256 58.26 137.20 20.01
C LEU A 256 59.70 137.73 19.96
N ILE A 257 60.62 136.99 19.35
CA ILE A 257 62.01 137.46 19.14
C ILE A 257 62.04 138.71 18.27
N ALA A 258 61.29 138.74 17.16
CA ALA A 258 61.21 139.91 16.28
C ALA A 258 60.60 141.13 16.99
N GLN A 259 59.55 140.93 17.79
CA GLN A 259 58.92 141.97 18.60
C GLN A 259 59.90 142.54 19.65
N ALA A 260 60.67 141.69 20.33
CA ALA A 260 61.70 142.11 21.27
C ALA A 260 62.82 142.92 20.58
N GLN A 261 63.21 142.54 19.36
CA GLN A 261 64.19 143.29 18.56
C GLN A 261 63.65 144.65 18.09
N GLU A 262 62.38 144.73 17.68
CA GLU A 262 61.74 145.98 17.31
C GLU A 262 61.63 146.94 18.52
N GLN A 263 61.21 146.43 19.68
CA GLN A 263 61.17 147.19 20.92
C GLN A 263 62.55 147.73 21.32
N ALA A 264 63.61 146.91 21.20
CA ALA A 264 64.99 147.34 21.43
C ALA A 264 65.44 148.43 20.45
N ALA A 265 65.04 148.34 19.18
CA ALA A 265 65.35 149.34 18.16
C ALA A 265 64.64 150.69 18.40
N THR A 266 63.38 150.69 18.84
CA THR A 266 62.66 151.91 19.22
C THR A 266 63.26 152.60 20.44
N LEU A 267 63.66 151.84 21.47
CA LEU A 267 64.34 152.39 22.65
C LEU A 267 65.70 153.01 22.28
N ALA A 268 66.45 152.37 21.38
CA ALA A 268 67.70 152.91 20.86
C ALA A 268 67.50 154.20 20.04
N ALA A 269 66.41 154.31 19.26
CA ALA A 269 66.08 155.50 18.48
C ALA A 269 65.62 156.68 19.37
N GLN A 270 64.87 156.41 20.44
CA GLN A 270 64.44 157.42 21.42
C GLN A 270 65.64 157.99 22.19
N ALA A 271 66.56 157.13 22.66
CA ALA A 271 67.79 157.56 23.33
C ALA A 271 68.67 158.46 22.45
N LYS A 272 68.68 158.21 21.12
CA LYS A 272 69.43 159.03 20.16
C LYS A 272 68.78 160.39 19.91
N HIS A 273 67.46 160.45 19.79
CA HIS A 273 66.74 161.72 19.61
C HIS A 273 66.94 162.66 20.81
N GLU A 274 66.93 162.13 22.03
CA GLU A 274 67.11 162.93 23.25
C GLU A 274 68.53 163.50 23.36
N ALA A 275 69.56 162.73 22.95
CA ALA A 275 70.95 163.18 22.88
C ALA A 275 71.15 164.34 21.89
N ASP A 276 70.48 164.29 20.73
CA ASP A 276 70.59 165.33 19.69
C ASP A 276 69.91 166.65 20.10
N THR A 277 68.82 166.60 20.89
CA THR A 277 68.16 167.81 21.45
C THR A 277 68.99 168.52 22.53
N LEU A 278 69.78 167.79 23.31
CA LEU A 278 70.62 168.35 24.37
C LEU A 278 71.87 169.03 23.80
N ALA A 279 72.40 168.53 22.69
CA ALA A 279 73.51 169.12 21.96
C ALA A 279 73.13 170.47 21.31
N ALA A 280 71.92 170.59 20.77
CA ALA A 280 71.42 171.79 20.08
C ALA A 280 71.13 172.99 21.01
N GLN A 281 70.79 172.75 22.29
CA GLN A 281 70.49 173.82 23.25
C GLN A 281 71.74 174.44 23.89
N SER A 282 72.87 173.73 23.89
CA SER A 282 74.13 174.21 24.51
C SER A 282 74.91 175.23 23.67
N GLN A 283 74.67 175.29 22.36
CA GLN A 283 75.41 176.14 21.42
C GLN A 283 74.86 177.57 21.26
N GLN A 284 73.70 177.91 21.81
CA GLN A 284 73.01 179.19 21.52
C GLN A 284 73.06 180.24 22.65
N THR A 285 73.59 179.93 23.84
CA THR A 285 73.58 180.84 25.02
C THR A 285 74.96 181.13 25.62
N ALA A 286 76.05 180.83 24.90
CA ALA A 286 77.44 180.98 25.37
C ALA A 286 78.17 182.26 24.91
N ALA A 287 77.48 183.30 24.42
CA ALA A 287 78.14 184.48 23.82
C ALA A 287 77.69 185.89 24.29
N ALA A 288 77.03 186.03 25.44
CA ALA A 288 76.74 187.33 26.07
C ALA A 288 76.28 187.07 27.52
N VAL A 289 76.95 187.42 28.62
CA VAL A 289 77.87 188.51 28.92
C VAL A 289 78.74 188.05 30.10
N ALA A 290 80.05 188.26 29.96
CA ALA A 290 81.01 188.18 31.03
C ALA A 290 80.95 189.46 31.91
N VAL A 291 81.18 189.27 33.21
CA VAL A 291 81.56 190.27 34.20
C VAL A 291 80.43 191.16 34.77
N ALA A 292 79.63 190.58 35.65
CA ALA A 292 79.31 191.21 36.94
C ALA A 292 78.85 190.15 37.97
N ALA A 293 79.61 190.05 39.05
CA ALA A 293 79.31 189.36 40.32
C ALA A 293 79.60 187.84 40.41
N GLN A 294 80.88 187.58 40.69
CA GLN A 294 81.48 186.31 41.07
C GLN A 294 81.36 186.03 42.58
N GLU A 295 80.17 185.96 43.18
CA GLU A 295 80.08 185.65 44.63
C GLU A 295 78.93 184.75 45.12
N ALA A 296 78.18 184.01 44.29
CA ALA A 296 77.03 183.26 44.85
C ALA A 296 76.58 181.91 44.23
N ALA A 297 77.43 181.10 43.59
CA ALA A 297 76.90 179.84 43.01
C ALA A 297 77.85 178.62 42.94
N GLU A 298 78.58 178.32 44.01
CA GLU A 298 79.35 177.07 44.16
C GLU A 298 78.52 175.84 44.62
N ALA A 299 77.17 175.88 44.61
CA ALA A 299 76.35 174.83 45.24
C ALA A 299 75.57 173.87 44.31
N VAL A 300 75.56 174.05 42.98
CA VAL A 300 74.63 173.29 42.10
C VAL A 300 75.32 172.33 41.11
N ALA A 301 76.62 172.42 40.88
CA ALA A 301 77.30 171.62 39.85
C ALA A 301 77.56 170.14 40.22
N LYS A 302 77.40 169.71 41.49
CA LYS A 302 77.74 168.33 41.92
C LYS A 302 76.57 167.34 41.92
N ARG A 303 75.32 167.79 41.72
CA ARG A 303 74.10 166.94 41.77
C ARG A 303 73.61 166.47 40.39
N ALA A 304 74.07 167.08 39.30
CA ALA A 304 73.54 166.80 37.96
C ALA A 304 74.15 165.54 37.31
N GLU A 305 75.37 165.15 37.68
CA GLU A 305 76.06 163.99 37.08
C GLU A 305 75.65 162.63 37.70
N GLU A 306 75.18 162.60 38.95
CA GLU A 306 74.79 161.34 39.63
C GLU A 306 73.36 160.87 39.28
N HIS A 307 72.45 161.77 38.87
CA HIS A 307 71.06 161.42 38.57
C HIS A 307 70.85 160.83 37.17
N ALA A 308 71.63 161.22 36.16
CA ALA A 308 71.48 160.73 34.79
C ALA A 308 71.95 159.27 34.62
N ALA A 309 73.01 158.85 35.33
CA ALA A 309 73.50 157.47 35.31
C ALA A 309 72.56 156.48 36.03
N THR A 310 71.77 156.96 36.99
CA THR A 310 70.86 156.11 37.79
C THR A 310 69.57 155.79 37.02
N ILE A 311 69.03 156.74 36.26
CA ILE A 311 67.76 156.57 35.53
C ILE A 311 67.92 155.63 34.31
N ALA A 312 69.03 155.71 33.57
CA ALA A 312 69.28 154.82 32.43
C ALA A 312 69.47 153.35 32.85
N LYS A 313 70.13 153.12 33.98
CA LYS A 313 70.29 151.77 34.57
C LYS A 313 68.95 151.19 35.05
N GLN A 314 68.12 152.01 35.69
CA GLN A 314 66.80 151.59 36.18
C GLN A 314 65.82 151.25 35.05
N ALA A 315 65.88 151.95 33.91
CA ALA A 315 65.02 151.67 32.75
C ALA A 315 65.39 150.37 32.03
N GLN A 316 66.69 150.06 31.90
CA GLN A 316 67.18 148.80 31.33
C GLN A 316 66.87 147.59 32.22
N GLU A 317 67.02 147.74 33.54
CA GLU A 317 66.66 146.69 34.51
C GLU A 317 65.14 146.45 34.54
N ALA A 318 64.32 147.49 34.39
CA ALA A 318 62.86 147.37 34.34
C ALA A 318 62.35 146.69 33.04
N ALA A 319 62.93 147.02 31.88
CA ALA A 319 62.56 146.39 30.62
C ALA A 319 63.00 144.91 30.55
N ALA A 320 64.20 144.60 31.04
CA ALA A 320 64.67 143.22 31.16
C ALA A 320 63.82 142.41 32.16
N ALA A 321 63.39 143.03 33.27
CA ALA A 321 62.49 142.38 34.22
C ALA A 321 61.10 142.08 33.63
N LEU A 322 60.53 142.99 32.83
CA LEU A 322 59.23 142.77 32.19
C LEU A 322 59.27 141.70 31.09
N ILE A 323 60.34 141.64 30.30
CA ILE A 323 60.53 140.58 29.29
C ILE A 323 60.74 139.22 29.97
N ALA A 324 61.60 139.15 31.00
CA ALA A 324 61.79 137.94 31.77
C ALA A 324 60.49 137.48 32.47
N GLN A 325 59.66 138.42 32.92
CA GLN A 325 58.35 138.11 33.51
C GLN A 325 57.34 137.64 32.45
N ALA A 326 57.36 138.20 31.24
CA ALA A 326 56.52 137.77 30.13
C ALA A 326 56.94 136.38 29.59
N GLU A 327 58.24 136.11 29.48
CA GLU A 327 58.77 134.81 29.10
C GLU A 327 58.50 133.74 30.16
N ALA A 328 58.61 134.08 31.45
CA ALA A 328 58.27 133.17 32.55
C ALA A 328 56.77 132.84 32.56
N THR A 329 55.90 133.85 32.41
CA THR A 329 54.44 133.62 32.36
C THR A 329 53.99 132.88 31.10
N ALA A 330 54.63 133.11 29.95
CA ALA A 330 54.38 132.34 28.74
C ALA A 330 54.88 130.90 28.84
N ALA A 331 56.03 130.66 29.49
CA ALA A 331 56.54 129.33 29.75
C ALA A 331 55.65 128.56 30.74
N GLU A 332 55.19 129.21 31.81
CA GLU A 332 54.23 128.65 32.76
C GLU A 332 52.89 128.32 32.07
N ALA A 333 52.37 129.21 31.22
CA ALA A 333 51.14 128.96 30.47
C ALA A 333 51.29 127.81 29.46
N ALA A 334 52.44 127.69 28.79
CA ALA A 334 52.72 126.59 27.86
C ALA A 334 52.90 125.25 28.58
N GLU A 335 53.51 125.25 29.76
CA GLU A 335 53.65 124.05 30.59
C GLU A 335 52.30 123.60 31.15
N GLN A 336 51.48 124.53 31.63
CA GLN A 336 50.10 124.23 32.05
C GLN A 336 49.25 123.68 30.90
N ALA A 337 49.30 124.29 29.71
CA ALA A 337 48.57 123.79 28.54
C ALA A 337 49.01 122.37 28.14
N ARG A 338 50.33 122.08 28.24
CA ARG A 338 50.87 120.75 27.98
C ARG A 338 50.40 119.72 29.02
N LEU A 339 50.44 120.07 30.31
CA LEU A 339 49.93 119.22 31.39
C LEU A 339 48.42 118.98 31.26
N GLN A 340 47.66 119.98 30.83
CA GLN A 340 46.22 119.86 30.55
C GLN A 340 45.97 118.86 29.41
N LEU A 341 46.71 118.97 28.31
CA LEU A 341 46.59 118.06 27.16
C LEU A 341 47.00 116.63 27.52
N GLU A 342 48.05 116.47 28.32
CA GLU A 342 48.50 115.16 28.82
C GLU A 342 47.43 114.55 29.77
N ALA A 343 46.81 115.36 30.62
CA ALA A 343 45.67 114.94 31.43
C ALA A 343 44.45 114.54 30.56
N ASP A 344 44.03 115.38 29.61
CA ASP A 344 42.88 115.11 28.73
C ASP A 344 43.09 113.87 27.86
N THR A 345 44.31 113.64 27.37
CA THR A 345 44.64 112.43 26.60
C THR A 345 44.67 111.18 27.45
N THR A 346 45.11 111.25 28.71
CA THR A 346 44.99 110.10 29.64
C THR A 346 43.54 109.79 29.99
N VAL A 347 42.71 110.82 30.21
CA VAL A 347 41.27 110.66 30.45
C VAL A 347 40.58 110.06 29.22
N ALA A 348 40.90 110.54 28.01
CA ALA A 348 40.34 110.00 26.77
C ALA A 348 40.74 108.53 26.53
N LYS A 349 41.98 108.13 26.84
CA LYS A 349 42.43 106.73 26.76
C LYS A 349 41.71 105.86 27.79
N GLN A 350 41.59 106.32 29.04
CA GLN A 350 40.87 105.59 30.07
C GLN A 350 39.37 105.42 29.74
N ALA A 351 38.75 106.43 29.15
CA ALA A 351 37.38 106.36 28.65
C ALA A 351 37.25 105.34 27.49
N ALA A 352 38.16 105.36 26.52
CA ALA A 352 38.16 104.39 25.43
C ALA A 352 38.40 102.94 25.92
N ASP A 353 39.32 102.74 26.87
CA ASP A 353 39.60 101.43 27.45
C ASP A 353 38.41 100.89 28.25
N THR A 354 37.68 101.76 28.96
CA THR A 354 36.46 101.38 29.70
C THR A 354 35.30 101.05 28.76
N GLU A 355 35.10 101.80 27.68
CA GLU A 355 34.10 101.46 26.65
C GLU A 355 34.41 100.14 25.95
N VAL A 356 35.67 99.89 25.58
CA VAL A 356 36.09 98.62 24.97
C VAL A 356 35.93 97.45 25.95
N ALA A 357 36.23 97.63 27.24
CA ALA A 357 35.99 96.63 28.27
C ALA A 357 34.49 96.33 28.41
N ALA A 358 33.64 97.35 28.47
CA ALA A 358 32.18 97.20 28.57
C ALA A 358 31.59 96.48 27.34
N HIS A 359 32.05 96.82 26.13
CA HIS A 359 31.62 96.11 24.91
C HIS A 359 32.10 94.65 24.88
N ARG A 360 33.33 94.35 25.33
CA ARG A 360 33.81 92.97 25.44
C ARG A 360 32.97 92.16 26.44
N GLU A 361 32.64 92.74 27.58
CA GLU A 361 31.79 92.09 28.58
C GLU A 361 30.38 91.83 28.03
N THR A 362 29.80 92.81 27.33
CA THR A 362 28.49 92.65 26.68
C THR A 362 28.51 91.54 25.64
N LEU A 363 29.53 91.49 24.78
CA LEU A 363 29.67 90.43 23.77
C LEU A 363 29.91 89.05 24.40
N GLN A 364 30.65 88.99 25.52
CA GLN A 364 30.84 87.74 26.27
C GLN A 364 29.53 87.24 26.88
N GLN A 365 28.71 88.14 27.43
CA GLN A 365 27.38 87.81 27.95
C GLN A 365 26.46 87.31 26.83
N GLN A 366 26.42 88.00 25.69
CA GLN A 366 25.63 87.57 24.52
C GLN A 366 26.08 86.20 23.98
N LEU A 367 27.39 85.94 23.93
CA LEU A 367 27.92 84.64 23.54
C LEU A 367 27.59 83.53 24.55
N ALA A 368 27.60 83.84 25.85
CA ALA A 368 27.21 82.88 26.89
C ALA A 368 25.72 82.56 26.82
N GLU A 369 24.88 83.56 26.60
CA GLU A 369 23.43 83.41 26.43
C GLU A 369 23.08 82.62 25.17
N LEU A 370 23.75 82.90 24.04
CA LEU A 370 23.58 82.12 22.80
C LEU A 370 24.02 80.65 22.96
N ARG A 371 25.10 80.40 23.72
CA ARG A 371 25.53 79.02 24.01
C ARG A 371 24.52 78.30 24.91
N ALA A 372 24.03 78.95 25.95
CA ALA A 372 23.06 78.36 26.87
C ALA A 372 21.74 78.03 26.16
N THR A 373 21.27 78.90 25.27
CA THR A 373 20.07 78.66 24.46
C THR A 373 20.25 77.47 23.52
N HIS A 374 21.35 77.41 22.76
CA HIS A 374 21.62 76.25 21.90
C HIS A 374 21.85 74.93 22.65
N GLU A 375 22.50 74.97 23.81
CA GLU A 375 22.64 73.79 24.67
C GLU A 375 21.27 73.29 25.18
N ALA A 376 20.37 74.21 25.53
CA ALA A 376 19.00 73.87 25.92
C ALA A 376 18.20 73.29 24.74
N GLU A 377 18.27 73.90 23.55
CA GLU A 377 17.60 73.40 22.33
C GLU A 377 18.11 72.00 21.95
N LEU A 378 19.43 71.77 22.03
CA LEU A 378 20.02 70.45 21.78
C LEU A 378 19.60 69.41 22.82
N ALA A 379 19.46 69.81 24.09
CA ALA A 379 18.98 68.91 25.14
C ALA A 379 17.51 68.54 24.91
N GLU A 380 16.68 69.51 24.52
CA GLU A 380 15.26 69.30 24.19
C GLU A 380 15.09 68.38 22.98
N GLN A 381 15.82 68.62 21.89
CA GLN A 381 15.79 67.76 20.70
C GLN A 381 16.23 66.33 21.02
N ARG A 382 17.25 66.15 21.87
CA ARG A 382 17.69 64.81 22.31
C ARG A 382 16.63 64.12 23.17
N ALA A 383 15.96 64.85 24.07
CA ALA A 383 14.89 64.29 24.89
C ALA A 383 13.66 63.90 24.04
N ALA A 384 13.30 64.73 23.06
CA ALA A 384 12.24 64.44 22.10
C ALA A 384 12.57 63.20 21.25
N ALA A 385 13.77 63.13 20.68
CA ALA A 385 14.22 61.98 19.91
C ALA A 385 14.31 60.68 20.74
N ALA A 386 14.69 60.78 22.03
CA ALA A 386 14.69 59.63 22.93
C ALA A 386 13.27 59.12 23.20
N THR A 387 12.32 60.03 23.43
CA THR A 387 10.91 59.70 23.66
C THR A 387 10.27 59.08 22.41
N GLU A 388 10.55 59.63 21.23
CA GLU A 388 10.10 59.08 19.96
C GLU A 388 10.67 57.67 19.73
N ALA A 389 11.97 57.47 19.96
CA ALA A 389 12.60 56.16 19.84
C ALA A 389 11.99 55.13 20.81
N ASP A 390 11.69 55.53 22.05
CA ASP A 390 11.03 54.65 23.02
C ASP A 390 9.59 54.33 22.61
N SER A 391 8.85 55.30 22.07
CA SER A 391 7.49 55.09 21.54
C SER A 391 7.48 54.11 20.36
N LEU A 392 8.44 54.23 19.43
CA LEU A 392 8.59 53.34 18.28
C LEU A 392 8.99 51.93 18.72
N ARG A 393 9.87 51.79 19.71
CA ARG A 393 10.22 50.48 20.29
C ARG A 393 9.02 49.83 20.97
N ALA A 394 8.22 50.60 21.72
CA ALA A 394 7.01 50.10 22.38
C ALA A 394 5.96 49.65 21.36
N ALA A 395 5.74 50.45 20.30
CA ALA A 395 4.83 50.11 19.21
C ALA A 395 5.27 48.84 18.47
N ALA A 396 6.56 48.74 18.11
CA ALA A 396 7.11 47.55 17.46
C ALA A 396 7.03 46.30 18.35
N ALA A 397 7.25 46.44 19.66
CA ALA A 397 7.10 45.33 20.60
C ALA A 397 5.64 44.85 20.71
N ALA A 398 4.67 45.77 20.74
CA ALA A 398 3.24 45.45 20.76
C ALA A 398 2.78 44.77 19.47
N GLU A 399 3.23 45.27 18.30
CA GLU A 399 2.94 44.66 17.01
C GLU A 399 3.54 43.26 16.90
N ALA A 400 4.79 43.08 17.32
CA ALA A 400 5.44 41.78 17.34
C ALA A 400 4.69 40.77 18.24
N GLU A 401 4.16 41.21 19.39
CA GLU A 401 3.37 40.36 20.26
C GLU A 401 2.00 40.00 19.66
N THR A 402 1.38 40.95 18.97
CA THR A 402 0.11 40.72 18.27
C THR A 402 0.29 39.70 17.13
N LEU A 403 1.39 39.80 16.38
CA LEU A 403 1.74 38.84 15.33
C LEU A 403 2.05 37.45 15.91
N ARG A 404 2.79 37.36 17.03
CA ARG A 404 3.07 36.08 17.69
C ARG A 404 1.79 35.39 18.19
N THR A 405 0.92 36.15 18.84
CA THR A 405 -0.34 35.61 19.38
C THR A 405 -1.28 35.16 18.26
N THR A 406 -1.40 35.95 17.19
CA THR A 406 -2.19 35.58 16.00
C THR A 406 -1.63 34.34 15.30
N ALA A 407 -0.31 34.26 15.09
CA ALA A 407 0.31 33.08 14.50
C ALA A 407 0.13 31.84 15.38
N ALA A 408 0.17 31.98 16.72
CA ALA A 408 -0.06 30.88 17.64
C ALA A 408 -1.51 30.37 17.60
N THR A 409 -2.51 31.28 17.52
CA THR A 409 -3.93 30.89 17.43
C THR A 409 -4.25 30.25 16.09
N GLU A 410 -3.71 30.77 14.98
CA GLU A 410 -3.86 30.16 13.65
C GLU A 410 -3.22 28.77 13.60
N ALA A 411 -2.02 28.60 14.16
CA ALA A 411 -1.35 27.30 14.23
C ALA A 411 -2.16 26.28 15.03
N GLU A 412 -2.74 26.67 16.18
CA GLU A 412 -3.57 25.76 16.97
C GLU A 412 -4.90 25.43 16.28
N THR A 413 -5.48 26.39 15.55
CA THR A 413 -6.68 26.17 14.74
C THR A 413 -6.42 25.17 13.62
N LEU A 414 -5.32 25.35 12.88
CA LEU A 414 -4.90 24.41 11.83
C LEU A 414 -4.64 23.02 12.41
N ARG A 415 -3.91 22.93 13.53
CA ARG A 415 -3.63 21.66 14.21
C ARG A 415 -4.90 20.95 14.63
N THR A 416 -5.87 21.67 15.19
CA THR A 416 -7.16 21.11 15.61
C THR A 416 -7.96 20.61 14.41
N SER A 417 -8.06 21.42 13.34
CA SER A 417 -8.79 21.04 12.12
C SER A 417 -8.19 19.78 11.47
N ALA A 418 -6.87 19.69 11.38
CA ALA A 418 -6.18 18.53 10.81
C ALA A 418 -6.38 17.25 11.64
N VAL A 419 -6.41 17.36 12.97
CA VAL A 419 -6.72 16.22 13.85
C VAL A 419 -8.16 15.77 13.66
N THR A 420 -9.12 16.70 13.62
CA THR A 420 -10.54 16.37 13.39
C THR A 420 -10.77 15.72 12.02
N GLU A 421 -10.14 16.22 10.96
CA GLU A 421 -10.22 15.63 9.63
C GLU A 421 -9.60 14.23 9.58
N ALA A 422 -8.43 14.04 10.21
CA ALA A 422 -7.80 12.73 10.32
C ALA A 422 -8.68 11.72 11.08
N ASP A 423 -9.37 12.14 12.13
CA ASP A 423 -10.30 11.29 12.88
C ASP A 423 -11.56 10.96 12.06
N SER A 424 -12.10 11.90 11.28
CA SER A 424 -13.21 11.66 10.34
C SER A 424 -12.82 10.61 9.29
N LEU A 425 -11.67 10.79 8.64
CA LEU A 425 -11.18 9.85 7.63
C LEU A 425 -10.92 8.45 8.21
N ARG A 426 -10.42 8.35 9.44
CA ARG A 426 -10.27 7.05 10.13
C ARG A 426 -11.61 6.38 10.41
N ALA A 427 -12.62 7.14 10.84
CA ALA A 427 -13.96 6.63 11.10
C ALA A 427 -14.66 6.15 9.81
N GLU A 428 -14.53 6.92 8.73
CA GLU A 428 -15.03 6.56 7.41
C GLU A 428 -14.35 5.30 6.87
N ALA A 429 -13.01 5.22 6.99
CA ALA A 429 -12.25 4.04 6.57
C ALA A 429 -12.62 2.79 7.38
N ALA A 430 -12.85 2.93 8.70
CA ALA A 430 -13.32 1.83 9.55
C ALA A 430 -14.70 1.34 9.12
N THR A 431 -15.63 2.27 8.87
CA THR A 431 -16.99 1.96 8.39
C THR A 431 -16.96 1.27 7.02
N HIS A 432 -16.12 1.76 6.10
CA HIS A 432 -15.96 1.15 4.79
C HIS A 432 -15.37 -0.26 4.89
N ALA A 433 -14.36 -0.47 5.75
CA ALA A 433 -13.80 -1.79 6.00
C ALA A 433 -14.82 -2.76 6.60
N GLU A 434 -15.71 -2.29 7.48
CA GLU A 434 -16.82 -3.09 8.00
C GLU A 434 -17.84 -3.45 6.90
N SER A 435 -18.21 -2.51 6.03
CA SER A 435 -19.09 -2.78 4.88
C SER A 435 -18.53 -3.86 3.96
N VAL A 436 -17.25 -3.73 3.58
CA VAL A 436 -16.58 -4.72 2.70
C VAL A 436 -16.52 -6.09 3.37
N ARG A 437 -16.26 -6.16 4.68
CA ARG A 437 -16.27 -7.43 5.42
C ARG A 437 -17.67 -8.04 5.47
N ALA A 438 -18.71 -7.23 5.67
CA ALA A 438 -20.09 -7.69 5.69
C ALA A 438 -20.51 -8.24 4.31
N GLU A 439 -20.21 -7.51 3.23
CA GLU A 439 -20.47 -7.95 1.85
C GLU A 439 -19.73 -9.25 1.52
N ALA A 440 -18.45 -9.36 1.90
CA ALA A 440 -17.68 -10.58 1.71
C ALA A 440 -18.25 -11.77 2.51
N ALA A 441 -18.74 -11.54 3.73
CA ALA A 441 -19.40 -12.57 4.52
C ALA A 441 -20.70 -13.05 3.87
N THR A 442 -21.55 -12.11 3.41
CA THR A 442 -22.77 -12.45 2.67
C THR A 442 -22.45 -13.24 1.40
N HIS A 443 -21.45 -12.82 0.63
CA HIS A 443 -21.05 -13.55 -0.58
C HIS A 443 -20.53 -14.97 -0.27
N ALA A 444 -19.78 -15.14 0.83
CA ALA A 444 -19.33 -16.45 1.27
C ALA A 444 -20.51 -17.35 1.68
N ASP A 445 -21.52 -16.82 2.37
CA ASP A 445 -22.72 -17.57 2.74
C ASP A 445 -23.59 -17.94 1.53
N ASP A 446 -23.72 -17.05 0.56
CA ASP A 446 -24.38 -17.34 -0.72
C ASP A 446 -23.68 -18.48 -1.47
N LEU A 447 -22.34 -18.44 -1.55
CA LEU A 447 -21.56 -19.50 -2.18
C LEU A 447 -21.70 -20.83 -1.44
N ARG A 448 -21.66 -20.83 -0.10
CA ARG A 448 -21.89 -22.03 0.71
C ARG A 448 -23.29 -22.61 0.48
N THR A 449 -24.30 -21.74 0.41
CA THR A 449 -25.69 -22.16 0.18
C THR A 449 -25.83 -22.77 -1.22
N LYS A 450 -25.30 -22.11 -2.26
CA LYS A 450 -25.29 -22.65 -3.62
C LYS A 450 -24.58 -24.00 -3.70
N ALA A 451 -23.38 -24.11 -3.14
CA ALA A 451 -22.64 -25.37 -3.10
C ALA A 451 -23.39 -26.48 -2.34
N ALA A 452 -24.07 -26.15 -1.24
CA ALA A 452 -24.90 -27.11 -0.50
C ALA A 452 -26.09 -27.59 -1.36
N THR A 453 -26.80 -26.67 -2.04
CA THR A 453 -27.90 -27.02 -2.93
C THR A 453 -27.44 -27.87 -4.12
N GLU A 454 -26.31 -27.54 -4.75
CA GLU A 454 -25.73 -28.34 -5.83
C GLU A 454 -25.34 -29.74 -5.33
N ALA A 455 -24.73 -29.84 -4.15
CA ALA A 455 -24.39 -31.13 -3.55
C ALA A 455 -25.64 -31.97 -3.21
N GLU A 456 -26.74 -31.35 -2.79
CA GLU A 456 -28.02 -32.04 -2.60
C GLU A 456 -28.61 -32.54 -3.93
N THR A 457 -28.59 -31.71 -4.98
CA THR A 457 -29.06 -32.12 -6.31
C THR A 457 -28.26 -33.29 -6.87
N LEU A 458 -26.93 -33.24 -6.78
CA LEU A 458 -26.06 -34.33 -7.23
C LEU A 458 -26.29 -35.62 -6.45
N ARG A 459 -26.51 -35.53 -5.13
CA ARG A 459 -26.86 -36.71 -4.31
C ARG A 459 -28.23 -37.29 -4.70
N ALA A 460 -29.21 -36.44 -4.98
CA ALA A 460 -30.53 -36.88 -5.42
C ALA A 460 -30.46 -37.56 -6.80
N GLU A 461 -29.70 -36.99 -7.74
CA GLU A 461 -29.46 -37.58 -9.06
C GLU A 461 -28.71 -38.92 -8.96
N ALA A 462 -27.67 -39.00 -8.13
CA ALA A 462 -26.93 -40.24 -7.89
C ALA A 462 -27.85 -41.33 -7.31
N LYS A 463 -28.65 -40.98 -6.30
CA LYS A 463 -29.64 -41.90 -5.73
C LYS A 463 -30.68 -42.36 -6.77
N ALA A 464 -31.18 -41.45 -7.60
CA ALA A 464 -32.12 -41.80 -8.66
C ALA A 464 -31.51 -42.75 -9.70
N LYS A 465 -30.22 -42.57 -10.05
CA LYS A 465 -29.48 -43.49 -10.92
C LYS A 465 -29.30 -44.85 -10.27
N ASP A 466 -28.94 -44.90 -8.98
CA ASP A 466 -28.80 -46.16 -8.24
C ASP A 466 -30.13 -46.91 -8.14
N ASP A 467 -31.23 -46.21 -7.84
CA ASP A 467 -32.57 -46.79 -7.77
C ASP A 467 -33.04 -47.29 -9.16
N ALA A 468 -32.74 -46.54 -10.23
CA ALA A 468 -33.00 -46.98 -11.61
C ALA A 468 -32.17 -48.22 -11.99
N ALA A 469 -30.90 -48.27 -11.59
CA ALA A 469 -30.03 -49.42 -11.83
C ALA A 469 -30.52 -50.66 -11.07
N ARG A 470 -31.00 -50.49 -9.82
CA ARG A 470 -31.63 -51.58 -9.06
C ARG A 470 -32.91 -52.07 -9.72
N ALA A 471 -33.79 -51.18 -10.14
CA ALA A 471 -35.02 -51.54 -10.84
C ALA A 471 -34.73 -52.28 -12.16
N ALA A 472 -33.72 -51.85 -12.91
CA ALA A 472 -33.28 -52.53 -14.12
C ALA A 472 -32.71 -53.93 -13.82
N ALA A 473 -31.93 -54.08 -12.74
CA ALA A 473 -31.41 -55.37 -12.32
C ALA A 473 -32.52 -56.32 -11.84
N GLU A 474 -33.54 -55.81 -11.12
CA GLU A 474 -34.72 -56.58 -10.72
C GLU A 474 -35.55 -56.99 -11.93
N ALA A 475 -35.76 -56.10 -12.91
CA ALA A 475 -36.43 -56.43 -14.16
C ALA A 475 -35.67 -57.50 -14.96
N ALA A 476 -34.34 -57.40 -15.03
CA ALA A 476 -33.51 -58.41 -15.68
C ALA A 476 -33.58 -59.76 -14.97
N ARG A 477 -33.60 -59.78 -13.63
CA ARG A 477 -33.81 -61.01 -12.85
C ARG A 477 -35.19 -61.61 -13.10
N ALA A 478 -36.24 -60.80 -13.09
CA ALA A 478 -37.60 -61.26 -13.37
C ALA A 478 -37.74 -61.80 -14.81
N ALA A 479 -37.09 -61.16 -15.77
CA ALA A 479 -37.03 -61.66 -17.15
C ALA A 479 -36.30 -63.01 -17.25
N ALA A 480 -35.15 -63.15 -16.57
CA ALA A 480 -34.42 -64.42 -16.50
C ALA A 480 -35.21 -65.51 -15.77
N GLU A 481 -35.94 -65.17 -14.70
CA GLU A 481 -36.84 -66.10 -14.01
C GLU A 481 -38.01 -66.53 -14.91
N ALA A 482 -38.59 -65.61 -15.68
CA ALA A 482 -39.63 -65.92 -16.65
C ALA A 482 -39.09 -66.84 -17.76
N GLU A 483 -37.93 -66.52 -18.33
CA GLU A 483 -37.28 -67.34 -19.36
C GLU A 483 -36.94 -68.74 -18.83
N THR A 484 -36.39 -68.85 -17.62
CA THR A 484 -36.14 -70.16 -17.01
C THR A 484 -37.42 -70.93 -16.69
N ALA A 485 -38.51 -70.26 -16.35
CA ALA A 485 -39.82 -70.87 -16.18
C ALA A 485 -40.40 -71.36 -17.51
N GLU A 486 -40.26 -70.60 -18.59
CA GLU A 486 -40.65 -71.01 -19.94
C GLU A 486 -39.83 -72.22 -20.42
N ILE A 487 -38.51 -72.21 -20.21
CA ILE A 487 -37.64 -73.35 -20.52
C ILE A 487 -38.06 -74.60 -19.72
N ARG A 488 -38.39 -74.45 -18.42
CA ARG A 488 -38.89 -75.58 -17.60
C ARG A 488 -40.24 -76.07 -18.09
N ALA A 489 -41.18 -75.18 -18.40
CA ALA A 489 -42.49 -75.56 -18.93
C ALA A 489 -42.36 -76.29 -20.28
N ALA A 490 -41.45 -75.84 -21.16
CA ALA A 490 -41.15 -76.52 -22.41
C ALA A 490 -40.52 -77.90 -22.16
N ALA A 491 -39.56 -78.01 -21.23
CA ALA A 491 -38.94 -79.28 -20.85
C ALA A 491 -39.97 -80.26 -20.23
N ASP A 492 -40.90 -79.77 -19.42
CA ASP A 492 -41.99 -80.58 -18.84
C ASP A 492 -42.96 -81.06 -19.93
N GLN A 493 -43.32 -80.19 -20.88
CA GLN A 493 -44.12 -80.59 -22.05
C GLN A 493 -43.40 -81.65 -22.88
N GLU A 494 -42.11 -81.46 -23.17
CA GLU A 494 -41.30 -82.47 -23.86
C GLU A 494 -41.27 -83.79 -23.08
N ALA A 495 -41.07 -83.75 -21.76
CA ALA A 495 -41.10 -84.94 -20.91
C ALA A 495 -42.45 -85.68 -20.98
N GLU A 496 -43.57 -84.95 -20.98
CA GLU A 496 -44.90 -85.54 -21.16
C GLU A 496 -45.09 -86.12 -22.57
N THR A 497 -44.58 -85.47 -23.62
CA THR A 497 -44.59 -86.04 -24.97
C THR A 497 -43.75 -87.32 -25.06
N PHE A 498 -42.60 -87.36 -24.38
CA PHE A 498 -41.77 -88.56 -24.30
C PHE A 498 -42.46 -89.68 -23.53
N LYS A 499 -43.10 -89.38 -22.38
CA LYS A 499 -43.91 -90.37 -21.64
C LYS A 499 -45.04 -90.92 -22.49
N ALA A 500 -45.78 -90.05 -23.20
CA ALA A 500 -46.85 -90.47 -24.11
C ALA A 500 -46.31 -91.34 -25.26
N ARG A 501 -45.12 -91.03 -25.79
CA ARG A 501 -44.46 -91.85 -26.81
C ARG A 501 -44.01 -93.20 -26.28
N ILE A 502 -43.47 -93.26 -25.06
CA ILE A 502 -43.11 -94.51 -24.39
C ILE A 502 -44.36 -95.37 -24.18
N ALA A 503 -45.44 -94.80 -23.64
CA ALA A 503 -46.70 -95.53 -23.45
C ALA A 503 -47.29 -96.05 -24.78
N ALA A 504 -47.19 -95.27 -25.86
CA ALA A 504 -47.59 -95.72 -27.19
C ALA A 504 -46.74 -96.88 -27.72
N LEU A 505 -45.42 -96.84 -27.50
CA LEU A 505 -44.50 -97.93 -27.86
C LEU A 505 -44.73 -99.19 -27.01
N GLU A 506 -45.05 -99.03 -25.72
CA GLU A 506 -45.43 -100.14 -24.85
C GLU A 506 -46.72 -100.81 -25.31
N ALA A 507 -47.74 -100.03 -25.68
CA ALA A 507 -48.99 -100.55 -26.25
C ALA A 507 -48.76 -101.27 -27.59
N GLU A 508 -47.88 -100.75 -28.44
CA GLU A 508 -47.47 -101.41 -29.70
C GLU A 508 -46.72 -102.73 -29.42
N ALA A 509 -45.82 -102.75 -28.44
CA ALA A 509 -45.13 -103.96 -28.03
C ALA A 509 -46.09 -105.02 -27.47
N ASP A 510 -47.09 -104.62 -26.69
CA ASP A 510 -48.13 -105.52 -26.18
C ASP A 510 -49.02 -106.07 -27.31
N SER A 511 -49.36 -105.25 -28.30
CA SER A 511 -50.05 -105.72 -29.50
C SER A 511 -49.24 -106.75 -30.28
N LEU A 512 -47.92 -106.54 -30.42
CA LEU A 512 -47.02 -107.50 -31.06
C LEU A 512 -46.87 -108.79 -30.25
N ARG A 513 -46.85 -108.73 -28.92
CA ARG A 513 -46.86 -109.92 -28.06
C ARG A 513 -48.15 -110.72 -28.20
N ALA A 514 -49.29 -110.05 -28.25
CA ALA A 514 -50.58 -110.70 -28.49
C ALA A 514 -50.60 -111.39 -29.87
N ALA A 515 -50.11 -110.72 -30.91
CA ALA A 515 -49.97 -111.32 -32.24
C ALA A 515 -49.00 -112.51 -32.26
N ALA A 516 -47.93 -112.48 -31.47
CA ALA A 516 -47.01 -113.60 -31.33
C ALA A 516 -47.64 -114.81 -30.62
N ALA A 517 -48.47 -114.59 -29.59
CA ALA A 517 -49.21 -115.64 -28.90
C ALA A 517 -50.29 -116.27 -29.81
N ASP A 518 -50.99 -115.45 -30.60
CA ASP A 518 -51.93 -115.95 -31.61
C ASP A 518 -51.21 -116.80 -32.69
N ALA A 519 -49.98 -116.44 -33.08
CA ALA A 519 -49.17 -117.25 -33.99
C ALA A 519 -48.69 -118.58 -33.37
N GLU A 520 -48.44 -118.62 -32.07
CA GLU A 520 -48.04 -119.84 -31.34
C GLU A 520 -49.21 -120.82 -31.20
N THR A 521 -50.42 -120.33 -30.94
CA THR A 521 -51.64 -121.18 -30.91
C THR A 521 -51.97 -121.77 -32.29
N LEU A 522 -51.73 -121.03 -33.39
CA LEU A 522 -51.84 -121.56 -34.75
C LEU A 522 -50.79 -122.64 -35.08
N ARG A 523 -49.59 -122.57 -34.49
CA ARG A 523 -48.58 -123.65 -34.64
C ARG A 523 -48.96 -124.91 -33.86
N ALA A 524 -49.53 -124.77 -32.67
CA ALA A 524 -49.98 -125.92 -31.87
C ALA A 524 -51.11 -126.70 -32.57
N THR A 525 -52.08 -125.99 -33.16
CA THR A 525 -53.19 -126.62 -33.91
C THR A 525 -52.74 -127.28 -35.22
N ALA A 526 -51.71 -126.76 -35.88
CA ALA A 526 -51.11 -127.40 -37.05
C ALA A 526 -50.40 -128.73 -36.72
N ALA A 527 -49.73 -128.81 -35.56
CA ALA A 527 -49.07 -130.04 -35.11
C ALA A 527 -50.07 -131.16 -34.77
N GLU A 528 -51.25 -130.80 -34.28
CA GLU A 528 -52.34 -131.74 -33.95
C GLU A 528 -53.00 -132.33 -35.22
N ALA A 529 -53.12 -131.52 -36.28
CA ALA A 529 -53.64 -131.97 -37.58
C ALA A 529 -52.72 -132.99 -38.29
N ASP A 530 -51.39 -132.89 -38.11
CA ASP A 530 -50.44 -133.84 -38.69
C ASP A 530 -50.43 -135.20 -37.96
N SER A 531 -50.73 -135.22 -36.64
CA SER A 531 -50.92 -136.46 -35.86
C SER A 531 -52.13 -137.27 -36.36
N LEU A 532 -53.23 -136.60 -36.72
CA LEU A 532 -54.45 -137.24 -37.24
C LEU A 532 -54.29 -137.80 -38.67
N ARG A 533 -53.36 -137.28 -39.49
CA ARG A 533 -53.05 -137.89 -40.80
C ARG A 533 -52.28 -139.19 -40.68
N ALA A 534 -51.45 -139.34 -39.64
CA ALA A 534 -50.71 -140.58 -39.40
C ALA A 534 -51.62 -141.75 -39.02
N THR A 535 -52.64 -141.51 -38.19
CA THR A 535 -53.60 -142.55 -37.77
C THR A 535 -54.55 -142.99 -38.90
N ALA A 536 -54.89 -142.09 -39.83
CA ALA A 536 -55.67 -142.43 -41.02
C ALA A 536 -54.92 -143.35 -42.00
N ALA A 537 -53.59 -143.25 -42.09
CA ALA A 537 -52.78 -144.11 -42.94
C ALA A 537 -52.72 -145.57 -42.42
N GLU A 538 -52.72 -145.76 -41.09
CA GLU A 538 -52.71 -147.09 -40.48
C GLU A 538 -54.02 -147.86 -40.72
N ALA A 539 -55.17 -147.17 -40.72
CA ALA A 539 -56.48 -147.78 -40.98
C ALA A 539 -56.61 -148.37 -42.40
N GLU A 540 -56.06 -147.69 -43.42
CA GLU A 540 -56.06 -148.20 -44.80
C GLU A 540 -55.17 -149.45 -44.97
N THR A 541 -54.05 -149.54 -44.24
CA THR A 541 -53.18 -150.73 -44.30
C THR A 541 -53.81 -151.99 -43.68
N LEU A 542 -54.67 -151.84 -42.67
CA LEU A 542 -55.42 -152.95 -42.08
C LEU A 542 -56.50 -153.48 -43.03
N LYS A 543 -57.16 -152.58 -43.77
CA LYS A 543 -58.18 -152.94 -44.77
C LYS A 543 -57.61 -153.78 -45.91
N ALA A 544 -56.40 -153.46 -46.37
CA ALA A 544 -55.71 -154.24 -47.40
C ALA A 544 -55.35 -155.67 -46.94
N LYS A 545 -55.00 -155.86 -45.66
CA LYS A 545 -54.65 -157.18 -45.09
C LYS A 545 -55.86 -158.12 -45.01
N VAL A 546 -57.04 -157.61 -44.68
CA VAL A 546 -58.30 -158.39 -44.65
C VAL A 546 -58.63 -158.91 -46.06
N ALA A 547 -58.51 -158.06 -47.08
CA ALA A 547 -58.79 -158.46 -48.47
C ALA A 547 -57.85 -159.58 -48.99
N THR A 548 -56.58 -159.59 -48.59
CA THR A 548 -55.65 -160.69 -48.94
C THR A 548 -56.00 -162.01 -48.25
N LEU A 549 -56.45 -161.99 -47.00
CA LEU A 549 -56.81 -163.21 -46.26
C LEU A 549 -58.13 -163.82 -46.76
N GLU A 550 -59.07 -163.00 -47.23
CA GLU A 550 -60.31 -163.48 -47.85
C GLU A 550 -60.05 -164.20 -49.18
N ALA A 551 -59.03 -163.78 -49.94
CA ALA A 551 -58.62 -164.44 -51.19
C ALA A 551 -57.99 -165.84 -50.94
N GLU A 552 -57.17 -166.00 -49.90
CA GLU A 552 -56.57 -167.30 -49.54
C GLU A 552 -57.62 -168.34 -49.08
N VAL A 553 -58.70 -167.89 -48.44
CA VAL A 553 -59.82 -168.78 -48.03
C VAL A 553 -60.68 -169.23 -49.22
N ALA A 554 -60.73 -168.45 -50.30
CA ALA A 554 -61.41 -168.85 -51.53
C ALA A 554 -60.61 -169.92 -52.30
N GLU A 555 -59.28 -169.87 -52.26
CA GLU A 555 -58.40 -170.86 -52.90
C GLU A 555 -58.45 -172.22 -52.17
N ALA A 556 -58.46 -172.20 -50.83
CA ALA A 556 -58.56 -173.41 -49.98
C ALA A 556 -59.91 -174.16 -50.08
N LYS A 557 -60.93 -173.60 -50.74
CA LYS A 557 -62.22 -174.28 -50.99
C LYS A 557 -62.29 -175.03 -52.32
N SER A 558 -61.28 -174.93 -53.20
CA SER A 558 -61.34 -175.46 -54.57
C SER A 558 -60.57 -176.75 -54.83
N SER A 559 -59.82 -177.30 -53.86
CA SER A 559 -59.08 -178.56 -54.02
C SER A 559 -59.40 -179.56 -52.89
N ALA A 560 -60.28 -180.52 -53.18
CA ALA A 560 -60.54 -181.67 -52.33
C ALA A 560 -60.36 -182.97 -53.14
N ALA A 561 -59.34 -183.75 -52.83
CA ALA A 561 -59.31 -185.20 -53.09
C ALA A 561 -58.23 -185.87 -52.22
N ASP A 562 -58.71 -186.69 -51.28
CA ASP A 562 -58.04 -187.71 -50.48
C ASP A 562 -57.21 -187.33 -49.22
N ALA A 563 -57.49 -188.12 -48.16
CA ALA A 563 -56.82 -188.27 -46.86
C ALA A 563 -57.08 -187.22 -45.74
N GLU A 564 -58.23 -187.38 -45.08
CA GLU A 564 -58.42 -187.43 -43.62
C GLU A 564 -57.34 -186.78 -42.72
N THR A 565 -57.34 -185.45 -42.57
CA THR A 565 -56.82 -184.71 -41.38
C THR A 565 -57.06 -183.18 -41.45
N THR A 566 -58.29 -182.69 -41.71
CA THR A 566 -58.53 -181.23 -41.73
C THR A 566 -59.91 -180.82 -41.20
N LYS A 567 -60.09 -180.91 -39.87
CA LYS A 567 -61.19 -180.22 -39.15
C LYS A 567 -60.70 -179.22 -38.09
N ALA A 568 -59.41 -179.23 -37.75
CA ALA A 568 -58.82 -178.31 -36.77
C ALA A 568 -58.38 -176.95 -37.40
N ASP A 569 -57.94 -176.94 -38.66
CA ASP A 569 -57.37 -175.72 -39.25
C ASP A 569 -58.43 -174.73 -39.77
N ALA A 570 -59.62 -175.21 -40.14
CA ALA A 570 -60.71 -174.35 -40.61
C ALA A 570 -61.42 -173.55 -39.49
N GLU A 571 -61.46 -174.09 -38.26
CA GLU A 571 -62.00 -173.37 -37.08
C GLU A 571 -61.01 -172.28 -36.61
N THR A 572 -59.71 -172.55 -36.67
CA THR A 572 -58.67 -171.60 -36.26
C THR A 572 -58.60 -170.36 -37.16
N LEU A 573 -58.83 -170.53 -38.47
CA LEU A 573 -58.87 -169.41 -39.43
C LEU A 573 -60.14 -168.55 -39.27
N LYS A 574 -61.29 -169.15 -38.94
CA LYS A 574 -62.52 -168.39 -38.67
C LYS A 574 -62.43 -167.51 -37.41
N ALA A 575 -61.80 -168.01 -36.35
CA ALA A 575 -61.57 -167.22 -35.14
C ALA A 575 -60.65 -166.00 -35.38
N ARG A 576 -59.70 -166.11 -36.31
CA ARG A 576 -58.75 -165.03 -36.62
C ARG A 576 -59.34 -163.94 -37.51
N ILE A 577 -60.27 -164.28 -38.42
CA ILE A 577 -61.02 -163.29 -39.20
C ILE A 577 -61.96 -162.48 -38.29
N ALA A 578 -62.70 -163.14 -37.39
CA ALA A 578 -63.61 -162.45 -36.47
C ALA A 578 -62.89 -161.47 -35.52
N ALA A 579 -61.66 -161.79 -35.09
CA ALA A 579 -60.84 -160.88 -34.27
C ALA A 579 -60.36 -159.64 -35.06
N LEU A 580 -59.97 -159.83 -36.33
CA LEU A 580 -59.51 -158.73 -37.18
C LEU A 580 -60.66 -157.81 -37.64
N GLU A 581 -61.86 -158.36 -37.86
CA GLU A 581 -63.06 -157.55 -38.15
C GLU A 581 -63.47 -156.70 -36.95
N ALA A 582 -63.33 -157.22 -35.73
CA ALA A 582 -63.59 -156.46 -34.52
C ALA A 582 -62.61 -155.28 -34.35
N GLU A 583 -61.32 -155.49 -34.58
CA GLU A 583 -60.30 -154.41 -34.57
C GLU A 583 -60.54 -153.37 -35.66
N SER A 584 -60.94 -153.78 -36.87
CA SER A 584 -61.27 -152.85 -37.96
C SER A 584 -62.49 -151.98 -37.64
N SER A 585 -63.51 -152.53 -36.97
CA SER A 585 -64.71 -151.76 -36.59
C SER A 585 -64.43 -150.74 -35.48
N ALA A 586 -63.54 -151.07 -34.53
CA ALA A 586 -63.12 -150.15 -33.48
C ALA A 586 -62.28 -148.99 -34.06
N ALA A 587 -61.39 -149.29 -35.02
CA ALA A 587 -60.60 -148.27 -35.70
C ALA A 587 -61.47 -147.32 -36.55
N GLN A 588 -62.51 -147.83 -37.22
CA GLN A 588 -63.46 -146.99 -37.97
C GLN A 588 -64.31 -146.09 -37.08
N ALA A 589 -64.73 -146.57 -35.90
CA ALA A 589 -65.46 -145.75 -34.93
C ALA A 589 -64.58 -144.61 -34.36
N ALA A 590 -63.30 -144.86 -34.11
CA ALA A 590 -62.36 -143.83 -33.66
C ALA A 590 -62.10 -142.74 -34.73
N LEU A 591 -62.05 -143.12 -36.01
CA LEU A 591 -61.86 -142.18 -37.12
C LEU A 591 -63.05 -141.20 -37.28
N GLU A 592 -64.28 -141.68 -37.12
CA GLU A 592 -65.47 -140.80 -37.24
C GLU A 592 -65.59 -139.84 -36.05
N LEU A 593 -65.18 -140.25 -34.85
CA LEU A 593 -65.13 -139.37 -33.67
C LEU A 593 -64.08 -138.25 -33.83
N ALA A 594 -62.91 -138.57 -34.39
CA ALA A 594 -61.87 -137.60 -34.69
C ALA A 594 -62.26 -136.58 -35.78
N LYS A 595 -63.07 -136.98 -36.77
CA LYS A 595 -63.60 -136.05 -37.78
C LYS A 595 -64.58 -135.04 -37.18
N THR A 596 -65.37 -135.43 -36.19
CA THR A 596 -66.31 -134.52 -35.52
C THR A 596 -65.60 -133.50 -34.63
N GLU A 597 -64.52 -133.89 -33.93
CA GLU A 597 -63.74 -132.96 -33.10
C GLU A 597 -62.95 -131.95 -33.94
N ALA A 598 -62.41 -132.35 -35.09
CA ALA A 598 -61.73 -131.44 -36.02
C ALA A 598 -62.67 -130.39 -36.64
N ALA A 599 -63.95 -130.70 -36.83
CA ALA A 599 -64.94 -129.78 -37.38
C ALA A 599 -65.39 -128.71 -36.35
N GLU A 600 -65.35 -129.00 -35.05
CA GLU A 600 -65.65 -128.03 -33.99
C GLU A 600 -64.46 -127.09 -33.71
N ALA A 601 -63.22 -127.59 -33.78
CA ALA A 601 -62.02 -126.77 -33.63
C ALA A 601 -61.86 -125.70 -34.74
N LEU A 602 -62.29 -126.01 -35.97
CA LEU A 602 -62.21 -125.04 -37.10
C LEU A 602 -63.23 -123.88 -36.95
N LYS A 603 -64.40 -124.12 -36.35
CA LYS A 603 -65.42 -123.08 -36.12
C LYS A 603 -65.04 -122.12 -34.98
N ALA A 604 -64.20 -122.54 -34.04
CA ALA A 604 -63.73 -121.68 -32.94
C ALA A 604 -62.60 -120.71 -33.37
N ALA A 605 -61.88 -121.01 -34.45
CA ALA A 605 -60.76 -120.19 -34.94
C ALA A 605 -61.18 -119.00 -35.82
N GLU A 606 -62.37 -119.02 -36.45
CA GLU A 606 -62.84 -117.94 -37.33
C GLU A 606 -63.55 -116.77 -36.60
N ALA A 607 -63.76 -116.84 -35.28
CA ALA A 607 -64.54 -115.85 -34.51
C ALA A 607 -63.72 -114.70 -33.88
N LYS A 608 -62.41 -114.58 -34.15
CA LYS A 608 -61.55 -113.53 -33.55
C LYS A 608 -60.97 -112.60 -34.62
N LYS A 609 -61.74 -111.56 -34.97
CA LYS A 609 -61.27 -110.37 -35.71
C LYS A 609 -61.49 -109.13 -34.81
N PRO A 610 -60.48 -108.28 -34.58
CA PRO A 610 -60.61 -107.17 -33.64
C PRO A 610 -61.46 -106.04 -34.23
N ALA A 611 -62.39 -105.52 -33.43
CA ALA A 611 -63.22 -104.37 -33.76
C ALA A 611 -62.56 -103.07 -33.30
N ASP A 612 -62.59 -102.09 -34.20
CA ASP A 612 -62.21 -100.68 -34.00
C ASP A 612 -62.88 -100.04 -32.77
N ALA A 613 -62.11 -99.28 -31.99
CA ALA A 613 -62.65 -98.25 -31.11
C ALA A 613 -61.64 -97.11 -30.90
N LYS A 614 -62.06 -95.89 -31.25
CA LYS A 614 -61.44 -94.58 -30.95
C LYS A 614 -62.57 -93.66 -30.47
N PRO A 615 -62.30 -92.54 -29.78
CA PRO A 615 -61.78 -92.36 -28.43
C PRO A 615 -62.85 -91.76 -27.50
N THR A 616 -62.71 -91.90 -26.18
CA THR A 616 -63.50 -91.08 -25.23
C THR A 616 -62.59 -90.54 -24.13
N GLU A 617 -62.47 -89.21 -24.12
CA GLU A 617 -61.99 -88.42 -22.98
C GLU A 617 -62.77 -88.75 -21.70
N PRO A 618 -62.13 -88.65 -20.53
CA PRO A 618 -62.83 -88.19 -19.34
C PRO A 618 -62.20 -86.89 -18.82
N LYS A 619 -63.05 -85.86 -18.71
CA LYS A 619 -62.89 -84.82 -17.69
C LYS A 619 -63.10 -85.46 -16.33
N THR A 620 -62.17 -85.26 -15.41
CA THR A 620 -62.42 -85.42 -13.98
C THR A 620 -61.86 -84.26 -13.20
N ASP A 621 -62.68 -83.84 -12.24
CA ASP A 621 -62.64 -82.60 -11.51
C ASP A 621 -61.44 -82.38 -10.59
N ALA A 622 -61.26 -81.10 -10.30
CA ALA A 622 -60.33 -80.52 -9.35
C ALA A 622 -60.29 -81.26 -7.99
N VAL A 623 -59.08 -81.61 -7.56
CA VAL A 623 -58.74 -81.80 -6.16
C VAL A 623 -57.78 -80.69 -5.76
N LYS A 624 -58.27 -79.77 -4.91
CA LYS A 624 -57.44 -78.86 -4.11
C LYS A 624 -56.66 -79.70 -3.11
N THR A 625 -55.34 -79.57 -3.11
CA THR A 625 -54.50 -79.99 -1.99
C THR A 625 -53.93 -78.75 -1.31
N ASP A 626 -54.41 -78.51 -0.09
CA ASP A 626 -53.88 -77.52 0.84
C ASP A 626 -52.44 -77.85 1.26
N GLY A 627 -51.73 -76.78 1.63
CA GLY A 627 -50.30 -76.75 1.85
C GLY A 627 -49.75 -77.69 2.91
N ALA A 628 -48.60 -78.27 2.59
CA ALA A 628 -47.61 -78.73 3.55
C ALA A 628 -46.49 -77.68 3.62
N LYS A 629 -46.48 -76.92 4.73
CA LYS A 629 -45.29 -76.24 5.23
C LYS A 629 -44.18 -77.28 5.39
N VAL A 630 -43.05 -77.05 4.75
CA VAL A 630 -41.80 -77.74 5.09
C VAL A 630 -40.90 -76.70 5.73
N ASP A 631 -40.56 -76.96 6.98
CA ASP A 631 -39.77 -76.10 7.83
C ASP A 631 -38.42 -75.76 7.20
N GLY A 632 -38.17 -74.46 7.11
CA GLY A 632 -36.88 -73.92 6.73
C GLY A 632 -35.81 -74.39 7.72
N VAL A 633 -34.83 -75.12 7.19
CA VAL A 633 -33.55 -75.34 7.85
C VAL A 633 -32.93 -73.97 8.10
N LYS A 634 -32.82 -73.62 9.39
CA LYS A 634 -31.98 -72.52 9.88
C LYS A 634 -30.56 -72.75 9.37
N VAL A 635 -30.16 -71.93 8.41
CA VAL A 635 -28.74 -71.68 8.16
C VAL A 635 -28.43 -70.39 8.92
N ASP A 636 -27.63 -70.52 9.97
CA ASP A 636 -27.19 -69.41 10.79
C ASP A 636 -26.49 -68.38 9.91
N GLY A 637 -27.12 -67.21 9.78
CA GLY A 637 -26.52 -66.04 9.18
C GLY A 637 -25.32 -65.62 10.02
N ALA A 638 -24.12 -65.91 9.52
CA ALA A 638 -22.93 -65.18 9.93
C ALA A 638 -23.17 -63.70 9.61
N LYS A 639 -23.40 -62.91 10.67
CA LYS A 639 -23.30 -61.46 10.64
C LYS A 639 -21.91 -61.11 10.09
N ALA A 640 -21.86 -60.62 8.85
CA ALA A 640 -20.76 -59.80 8.42
C ALA A 640 -20.90 -58.46 9.14
N ASP A 641 -19.90 -58.13 9.95
CA ASP A 641 -19.80 -56.90 10.73
C ASP A 641 -19.95 -55.69 9.82
N GLY A 642 -21.10 -55.02 9.92
CA GLY A 642 -21.21 -53.63 9.56
C GLY A 642 -20.32 -52.84 10.49
N ALA A 643 -19.15 -52.42 10.01
CA ALA A 643 -18.35 -51.39 10.62
C ALA A 643 -19.20 -50.11 10.69
N LYS A 644 -19.85 -49.94 11.83
CA LYS A 644 -20.45 -48.70 12.30
C LYS A 644 -19.29 -47.74 12.51
N VAL A 645 -19.02 -46.87 11.53
CA VAL A 645 -18.15 -45.72 11.75
C VAL A 645 -18.87 -44.86 12.79
N GLU A 646 -18.25 -44.71 13.95
CA GLU A 646 -18.71 -43.86 15.03
C GLU A 646 -18.87 -42.42 14.51
N GLY A 647 -20.12 -41.98 14.42
CA GLY A 647 -20.43 -40.57 14.52
C GLY A 647 -20.11 -40.13 15.93
N ALA A 648 -18.85 -39.75 16.17
CA ALA A 648 -18.45 -39.00 17.34
C ALA A 648 -19.18 -37.65 17.30
N LYS A 649 -20.23 -37.57 18.11
CA LYS A 649 -20.84 -36.32 18.54
C LYS A 649 -19.79 -35.62 19.41
N VAL A 650 -19.06 -34.68 18.85
CA VAL A 650 -18.17 -33.81 19.65
C VAL A 650 -19.01 -32.61 20.07
N ASP A 651 -19.64 -32.75 21.24
CA ASP A 651 -20.11 -31.62 22.02
C ASP A 651 -18.91 -30.72 22.35
N GLY A 652 -19.17 -29.41 22.34
CA GLY A 652 -18.15 -28.38 22.46
C GLY A 652 -17.24 -28.52 23.68
N ALA A 653 -15.94 -28.32 23.44
CA ALA A 653 -14.99 -27.99 24.48
C ALA A 653 -14.18 -26.77 24.01
N LYS A 654 -14.42 -25.65 24.69
CA LYS A 654 -13.39 -24.65 25.00
C LYS A 654 -12.09 -25.38 25.30
N VAL A 655 -11.02 -25.05 24.59
CA VAL A 655 -9.67 -25.35 25.07
C VAL A 655 -8.94 -24.04 25.22
N GLU A 656 -8.62 -23.81 26.48
CA GLU A 656 -7.77 -22.79 27.03
C GLU A 656 -6.40 -22.81 26.37
N ASN A 657 -5.93 -21.61 26.08
CA ASN A 657 -4.58 -21.33 25.66
C ASN A 657 -3.62 -21.69 26.81
N VAL A 658 -2.87 -22.79 26.70
CA VAL A 658 -1.76 -23.10 27.59
C VAL A 658 -0.46 -22.72 26.87
N GLU A 659 0.07 -21.57 27.26
CA GLU A 659 1.41 -21.11 26.90
C GLU A 659 2.47 -22.07 27.46
N ALA A 660 3.36 -22.52 26.58
CA ALA A 660 4.57 -23.21 26.94
C ALA A 660 5.61 -22.21 27.49
N LYS A 661 5.94 -22.43 28.75
CA LYS A 661 7.01 -21.85 29.55
C LYS A 661 8.39 -22.06 28.90
N VAL A 662 9.07 -20.96 28.54
CA VAL A 662 10.53 -20.91 28.43
C VAL A 662 11.07 -19.94 29.49
N THR A 663 12.03 -20.46 30.25
CA THR A 663 12.69 -19.88 31.42
C THR A 663 13.71 -18.80 31.06
N GLY A 664 13.80 -17.72 31.84
CA GLY A 664 14.94 -16.81 31.77
C GLY A 664 14.84 -15.54 32.62
N ASN A 665 15.24 -15.66 33.90
CA ASN A 665 15.81 -14.65 34.80
C ASN A 665 15.38 -13.16 34.77
N GLY A 666 14.97 -12.67 35.94
CA GLY A 666 15.48 -11.39 36.48
C GLY A 666 14.46 -10.43 37.08
N GLY A 667 14.47 -10.30 38.42
CA GLY A 667 14.26 -9.01 39.10
C GLY A 667 12.84 -8.51 39.40
N LYS A 668 12.43 -8.60 40.67
CA LYS A 668 11.43 -7.73 41.35
C LYS A 668 11.90 -6.24 41.38
N PRO A 669 11.10 -5.23 41.82
CA PRO A 669 9.70 -5.26 42.30
C PRO A 669 8.73 -4.16 41.76
N LYS A 670 7.44 -4.43 42.02
CA LYS A 670 6.22 -3.59 42.09
C LYS A 670 6.39 -2.09 42.40
N ALA A 671 5.66 -1.23 41.68
CA ALA A 671 4.57 -0.38 42.22
C ALA A 671 3.83 0.40 41.10
N LYS A 672 2.51 0.54 41.29
CA LYS A 672 1.52 1.23 40.43
C LYS A 672 1.64 2.76 40.57
N PRO A 673 1.43 3.58 39.52
CA PRO A 673 1.12 5.00 39.70
C PRO A 673 -0.40 5.26 39.63
N GLN A 674 -0.92 5.90 40.67
CA GLN A 674 -2.17 6.68 40.67
C GLN A 674 -1.88 8.12 40.18
N PRO A 675 -2.87 8.87 39.66
CA PRO A 675 -2.66 10.22 39.15
C PRO A 675 -2.51 11.26 40.28
N PRO A 676 -1.71 12.33 40.10
CA PRO A 676 -1.43 13.28 41.17
C PRO A 676 -2.55 14.29 41.38
N THR A 677 -2.90 14.46 42.65
CA THR A 677 -3.61 15.60 43.23
C THR A 677 -2.70 16.85 43.25
N LYS A 678 -3.28 18.02 42.97
CA LYS A 678 -2.64 19.33 43.12
C LYS A 678 -2.33 19.61 44.61
N PRO A 679 -1.16 20.18 44.95
CA PRO A 679 -0.97 20.85 46.22
C PRO A 679 -1.24 22.35 46.11
N ALA A 680 -1.98 22.85 47.10
CA ALA A 680 -2.07 24.26 47.44
C ALA A 680 -0.75 24.72 48.07
N THR A 681 -0.25 25.88 47.65
CA THR A 681 0.75 26.65 48.38
C THR A 681 0.20 28.02 48.69
N ALA A 682 0.16 28.33 49.98
CA ALA A 682 -0.23 29.58 50.56
C ALA A 682 0.70 30.73 50.12
N ALA A 683 0.10 31.85 49.71
CA ALA A 683 0.75 33.14 49.67
C ALA A 683 -0.04 34.09 50.59
N THR A 684 0.65 34.54 51.64
CA THR A 684 0.22 35.54 52.62
C THR A 684 -0.16 36.83 51.91
N THR A 685 -1.40 37.26 52.06
CA THR A 685 -1.89 38.57 51.60
C THR A 685 -2.15 39.42 52.85
N THR A 686 -1.42 40.51 53.00
CA THR A 686 -1.75 41.61 53.92
C THR A 686 -2.84 42.46 53.27
N ALA A 687 -3.91 42.68 54.02
CA ALA A 687 -5.03 43.53 53.66
C ALA A 687 -4.71 45.02 53.87
N SER A 688 -5.17 45.86 52.95
CA SER A 688 -5.60 47.24 53.23
C SER A 688 -6.61 47.66 52.16
N ASP A 689 -7.88 47.44 52.49
CA ASP A 689 -8.99 48.41 52.48
C ASP A 689 -9.07 49.48 51.36
N ALA A 690 -10.18 49.45 50.60
CA ALA A 690 -11.22 50.48 50.57
C ALA A 690 -11.82 50.78 49.17
N THR A 691 -13.15 50.57 49.13
CA THR A 691 -14.21 51.34 48.43
C THR A 691 -14.74 50.89 47.05
N ASP A 692 -16.06 50.71 47.05
CA ASP A 692 -17.02 50.29 46.01
C ASP A 692 -17.19 51.27 44.80
N PRO A 693 -17.84 50.82 43.71
CA PRO A 693 -17.89 51.49 42.41
C PRO A 693 -19.23 52.24 42.13
N GLU A 694 -19.17 53.24 41.24
CA GLU A 694 -20.32 53.85 40.54
C GLU A 694 -20.13 53.71 39.00
N PRO A 695 -21.19 53.55 38.19
CA PRO A 695 -21.08 53.17 36.77
C PRO A 695 -21.05 54.38 35.81
N PRO A 696 -20.50 54.26 34.60
CA PRO A 696 -20.41 55.37 33.65
C PRO A 696 -21.67 55.54 32.79
N ALA A 697 -22.07 56.80 32.63
CA ALA A 697 -23.06 57.26 31.65
C ALA A 697 -22.37 57.83 30.40
N ALA A 698 -22.93 57.46 29.24
CA ALA A 698 -23.01 58.15 27.96
C ALA A 698 -21.80 59.00 27.46
N SER A 699 -21.18 58.54 26.40
CA SER A 699 -20.30 59.33 25.53
C SER A 699 -21.14 60.03 24.45
N GLU A 700 -21.12 61.37 24.45
CA GLU A 700 -21.59 62.21 23.35
C GLU A 700 -20.49 62.37 22.29
N GLU A 701 -20.91 62.29 21.03
CA GLU A 701 -20.13 62.57 19.83
C GLU A 701 -19.71 64.04 19.77
N LEU A 702 -18.45 64.30 19.46
CA LEU A 702 -17.99 65.63 19.06
C LEU A 702 -17.13 65.52 17.80
N THR A 703 -17.79 65.82 16.68
CA THR A 703 -17.23 66.10 15.38
C THR A 703 -16.50 67.45 15.42
N THR A 704 -15.24 67.50 14.96
CA THR A 704 -14.59 68.78 14.64
C THR A 704 -14.03 68.74 13.23
N ALA A 705 -14.49 69.71 12.44
CA ALA A 705 -14.20 69.91 11.03
C ALA A 705 -12.84 70.59 10.85
N THR A 706 -12.08 70.10 9.87
CA THR A 706 -10.86 70.74 9.37
C THR A 706 -11.22 71.76 8.31
N ALA A 707 -10.92 73.03 8.58
CA ALA A 707 -10.81 74.06 7.56
C ALA A 707 -9.67 75.01 7.95
N ASN A 708 -8.63 75.08 7.13
CA ASN A 708 -7.90 76.33 6.95
C ASN A 708 -7.11 76.33 5.65
N GLY A 709 -7.49 77.26 4.78
CA GLY A 709 -6.72 77.69 3.63
C GLY A 709 -6.00 79.00 3.92
N THR A 710 -4.84 79.16 3.28
CA THR A 710 -4.27 80.41 2.72
C THR A 710 -4.54 81.73 3.45
N ARG A 711 -3.48 82.28 4.04
CA ARG A 711 -2.79 83.47 3.50
C ARG A 711 -1.39 83.61 4.06
#